data_AF-A0A650GCV9-F1
#
_entry.id   AF-A0A650GCV9-F1
#
_cell.length_a   1.000
_cell.length_b   1.000
_cell.length_c   1.000
_cell.angle_alpha   90.00
_cell.angle_beta   90.00
_cell.angle_gamma   90.00
#
_symmetry.space_group_name_H-M   'P 1'
#
loop_
_entity.id
_entity.type
_entity.pdbx_description
1 polymer ?
#
loop_
_entity_poly.entity_id
_entity_poly.type
_entity_poly.pdbx_seq_one_letter_code
_entity_poly.pdbx_strand_id
1 'polypeptide(L)'
;MSSNGFQPGDMVSGYRIQGVLGHGGMGVVYKAANPTLPRSDALKILDAALSRDSTFQARFEREAAVAAQLSHPNIVAVYAQGKTEGGQLWIAMQLVAGTDAGEVLASGGMTAGRAVHIITEVAKALDYAHRNGIVHRDIKPANFLLAPDKHDADEERVFLADFGIARAYDDAAHLTTDGTVMASVAYASPEALAGGVVDHRSDIYSLGCSLYTLLTRKSPFAGLPGGVSAIMAAHLQAPPPRATDVVRELPRAIDAVIARAMAKNPAERYQSAKELATAAAAAINDPTMAIPRSTATQEWSARPQTGPSGPSGPIAPAYSSGPRPLPYPPTDGYNISQGPTQPRGLLGPGGPAGPYGPGGPGGLPAESPAPARKKRLIIIGALLAVIVLVGGLTALYVTTDPFKEPYAAQTFNHVHGSTEIKAAPTAIAAIGPGDADAVLSLGVQPVAIGGVKADPPSWLQDKITGKPAIMNFVDTNTIKGAHPDVIIATGDIDDATYQRLTAIAPTITRPSDTSSVWNWQTQLQWIGKIVGRDKDATALITQVGAQQTDLKNQNAKLVGKTVSVVNYSDDGVTQTLTPSFAADYLAGLGLNYDNKLQRQPDDKGPTRVMADQTKLYLIQTNLVIVVRTDKAAGGGGQAGLPGALTANPGLIVVDDPATVAALADPGGYLAIQYLDRRLVPALASSS
;
A
#
# COMPACT_ATOMS: atom_id res chain seq x y z
N MET A 1 -8.71 -16.22 -9.33
CA MET A 1 -9.85 -16.78 -10.10
C MET A 1 -11.01 -15.82 -9.90
N SER A 2 -11.63 -15.33 -10.96
CA SER A 2 -12.74 -14.39 -10.87
C SER A 2 -13.97 -15.10 -10.30
N SER A 3 -14.65 -14.46 -9.34
CA SER A 3 -15.92 -14.94 -8.80
C SER A 3 -17.06 -14.60 -9.76
N ASN A 4 -17.69 -15.62 -10.36
CA ASN A 4 -18.98 -15.43 -11.03
C ASN A 4 -20.01 -14.98 -9.97
N GLY A 5 -20.64 -13.84 -10.19
CA GLY A 5 -21.73 -13.37 -9.33
C GLY A 5 -23.01 -14.20 -9.48
N PHE A 6 -23.89 -14.08 -8.48
CA PHE A 6 -25.20 -14.75 -8.45
C PHE A 6 -26.05 -14.41 -9.67
N GLN A 7 -26.85 -15.38 -10.12
CA GLN A 7 -27.68 -15.32 -11.32
C GLN A 7 -29.16 -15.13 -10.98
N PRO A 8 -29.99 -14.61 -11.91
CA PRO A 8 -31.44 -14.56 -11.72
C PRO A 8 -32.02 -15.95 -11.43
N GLY A 9 -32.73 -16.09 -10.32
CA GLY A 9 -33.26 -17.35 -9.81
C GLY A 9 -32.56 -17.88 -8.56
N ASP A 10 -31.29 -17.51 -8.33
CA ASP A 10 -30.50 -17.92 -7.16
C ASP A 10 -31.14 -17.49 -5.83
N MET A 11 -30.93 -18.28 -4.79
CA MET A 11 -31.37 -17.98 -3.43
C MET A 11 -30.17 -17.55 -2.58
N VAL A 12 -30.23 -16.35 -2.01
CA VAL A 12 -29.20 -15.82 -1.10
C VAL A 12 -29.87 -15.37 0.19
N SER A 13 -29.58 -16.05 1.30
CA SER A 13 -30.10 -15.69 2.64
C SER A 13 -31.64 -15.54 2.68
N GLY A 14 -32.35 -16.37 1.92
CA GLY A 14 -33.81 -16.33 1.75
C GLY A 14 -34.31 -15.41 0.63
N TYR A 15 -33.55 -14.40 0.21
CA TYR A 15 -33.90 -13.55 -0.93
C TYR A 15 -33.70 -14.30 -2.25
N ARG A 16 -34.58 -14.09 -3.23
CA ARG A 16 -34.42 -14.63 -4.59
C ARG A 16 -33.88 -13.55 -5.52
N ILE A 17 -32.70 -13.77 -6.10
CA ILE A 17 -32.10 -12.83 -7.06
C ILE A 17 -32.97 -12.73 -8.32
N GLN A 18 -33.24 -11.50 -8.76
CA GLN A 18 -34.01 -11.19 -9.98
C GLN A 18 -33.14 -10.58 -11.08
N GLY A 19 -32.01 -9.97 -10.73
CA GLY A 19 -31.04 -9.40 -11.66
C GLY A 19 -30.01 -8.54 -10.94
N VAL A 20 -28.92 -8.18 -11.64
CA VAL A 20 -27.96 -7.18 -11.15
C VAL A 20 -28.53 -5.78 -11.39
N LEU A 21 -28.36 -4.89 -10.41
CA LEU A 21 -28.63 -3.45 -10.52
C LEU A 21 -27.33 -2.67 -10.81
N GLY A 22 -26.22 -3.07 -10.18
CA GLY A 22 -24.92 -2.44 -10.42
C GLY A 22 -23.76 -3.19 -9.78
N HIS A 23 -22.54 -2.89 -10.22
CA HIS A 23 -21.29 -3.39 -9.64
C HIS A 23 -20.54 -2.22 -9.00
N GLY A 24 -20.11 -2.35 -7.75
CA GLY A 24 -19.26 -1.38 -7.05
C GLY A 24 -17.94 -2.01 -6.61
N GLY A 25 -16.94 -1.19 -6.31
CA GLY A 25 -15.59 -1.65 -5.89
C GLY A 25 -15.50 -2.28 -4.49
N MET A 26 -16.60 -2.84 -4.00
CA MET A 26 -16.72 -3.53 -2.70
C MET A 26 -17.77 -4.67 -2.74
N GLY A 27 -18.40 -4.93 -3.89
CA GLY A 27 -19.45 -5.91 -4.06
C GLY A 27 -20.47 -5.58 -5.15
N VAL A 28 -21.48 -6.43 -5.30
CA VAL A 28 -22.51 -6.33 -6.34
C VAL A 28 -23.87 -6.05 -5.72
N VAL A 29 -24.63 -5.12 -6.32
CA VAL A 29 -26.01 -4.79 -5.92
C VAL A 29 -26.97 -5.53 -6.83
N TYR A 30 -27.86 -6.32 -6.23
CA TYR A 30 -28.87 -7.10 -6.91
C TYR A 30 -30.27 -6.56 -6.63
N LYS A 31 -31.17 -6.66 -7.61
CA LYS A 31 -32.61 -6.65 -7.36
C LYS A 31 -32.98 -8.05 -6.87
N ALA A 32 -33.59 -8.15 -5.69
CA ALA A 32 -33.99 -9.44 -5.14
C ALA A 32 -35.43 -9.40 -4.59
N ALA A 33 -36.20 -10.46 -4.82
CA ALA A 33 -37.49 -10.63 -4.18
C ALA A 33 -37.30 -10.92 -2.68
N ASN A 34 -38.04 -10.21 -1.84
CA ASN A 34 -38.01 -10.41 -0.39
C ASN A 34 -38.57 -11.81 -0.01
N PRO A 35 -38.00 -12.51 0.99
CA PRO A 35 -38.44 -13.85 1.38
C PRO A 35 -39.90 -13.94 1.89
N THR A 36 -40.45 -12.87 2.46
CA THR A 36 -41.73 -12.89 3.19
C THR A 36 -42.73 -11.83 2.75
N LEU A 37 -42.27 -10.75 2.10
CA LEU A 37 -43.11 -9.63 1.66
C LEU A 37 -43.25 -9.62 0.12
N PRO A 38 -44.42 -9.23 -0.44
CA PRO A 38 -44.64 -9.15 -1.89
C PRO A 38 -43.98 -7.89 -2.50
N ARG A 39 -42.66 -7.76 -2.34
CA ARG A 39 -41.84 -6.65 -2.87
C ARG A 39 -40.45 -7.12 -3.29
N SER A 40 -39.78 -6.30 -4.10
CA SER A 40 -38.34 -6.42 -4.35
C SER A 40 -37.58 -5.43 -3.48
N ASP A 41 -36.49 -5.89 -2.87
CA ASP A 41 -35.51 -5.07 -2.16
C ASP A 41 -34.20 -5.01 -2.97
N ALA A 42 -33.36 -4.02 -2.69
CA ALA A 42 -31.99 -3.98 -3.22
C ALA A 42 -31.07 -4.74 -2.24
N LEU A 43 -30.37 -5.76 -2.73
CA LEU A 43 -29.51 -6.64 -1.95
C LEU A 43 -28.05 -6.43 -2.38
N LYS A 44 -27.26 -5.75 -1.56
CA LYS A 44 -25.83 -5.51 -1.80
C LYS A 44 -25.04 -6.62 -1.10
N ILE A 45 -24.32 -7.42 -1.88
CA ILE A 45 -23.50 -8.54 -1.39
C ILE A 45 -22.03 -8.17 -1.60
N LEU A 46 -21.25 -8.23 -0.53
CA LEU A 46 -19.87 -7.73 -0.50
C LEU A 46 -18.87 -8.80 -0.95
N ASP A 47 -17.71 -8.34 -1.41
CA ASP A 47 -16.66 -9.24 -1.91
C ASP A 47 -16.18 -10.22 -0.84
N ALA A 48 -15.85 -11.44 -1.28
CA ALA A 48 -15.42 -12.54 -0.42
C ALA A 48 -14.04 -12.33 0.21
N ALA A 49 -13.27 -11.32 -0.23
CA ALA A 49 -12.04 -10.88 0.44
C ALA A 49 -12.36 -9.96 1.64
N LEU A 50 -13.09 -8.87 1.41
CA LEU A 50 -13.54 -7.93 2.46
C LEU A 50 -14.34 -8.65 3.56
N SER A 51 -15.22 -9.57 3.16
CA SER A 51 -16.06 -10.34 4.08
C SER A 51 -15.28 -11.31 5.00
N ARG A 52 -13.97 -11.51 4.78
CA ARG A 52 -13.12 -12.38 5.61
C ARG A 52 -12.30 -11.63 6.66
N ASP A 53 -12.10 -10.31 6.52
CA ASP A 53 -11.49 -9.52 7.59
C ASP A 53 -12.49 -9.40 8.75
N SER A 54 -12.09 -9.82 9.95
CA SER A 54 -12.89 -9.71 11.17
C SER A 54 -13.07 -8.25 11.62
N THR A 55 -12.12 -7.38 11.29
CA THR A 55 -12.15 -5.94 11.60
C THR A 55 -13.22 -5.26 10.74
N PHE A 56 -13.16 -5.44 9.42
CA PHE A 56 -14.17 -4.97 8.48
C PHE A 56 -15.57 -5.53 8.80
N GLN A 57 -15.71 -6.82 9.12
CA GLN A 57 -16.99 -7.41 9.55
C GLN A 57 -17.58 -6.67 10.77
N ALA A 58 -16.78 -6.45 11.82
CA ALA A 58 -17.24 -5.80 13.04
C ALA A 58 -17.57 -4.30 12.85
N ARG A 59 -16.91 -3.62 11.89
CA ARG A 59 -17.24 -2.26 11.46
C ARG A 59 -18.55 -2.22 10.66
N PHE A 60 -18.66 -3.05 9.61
CA PHE A 60 -19.85 -3.20 8.77
C PHE A 60 -21.11 -3.50 9.60
N GLU A 61 -21.05 -4.49 10.49
CA GLU A 61 -22.18 -4.90 11.33
C GLU A 61 -22.69 -3.77 12.23
N ARG A 62 -21.76 -2.96 12.77
CA ARG A 62 -22.05 -1.77 13.59
C ARG A 62 -22.64 -0.63 12.75
N GLU A 63 -22.03 -0.32 11.61
CA GLU A 63 -22.45 0.79 10.74
C GLU A 63 -23.82 0.53 10.12
N ALA A 64 -24.09 -0.70 9.68
CA ALA A 64 -25.41 -1.08 9.18
C ALA A 64 -26.49 -1.04 10.28
N ALA A 65 -26.15 -1.40 11.52
CA ALA A 65 -27.06 -1.28 12.67
C ALA A 65 -27.32 0.18 13.09
N VAL A 66 -26.39 1.10 12.81
CA VAL A 66 -26.59 2.56 12.97
C VAL A 66 -27.42 3.13 11.82
N ALA A 67 -27.13 2.76 10.57
CA ALA A 67 -27.88 3.20 9.40
C ALA A 67 -29.35 2.73 9.42
N ALA A 68 -29.62 1.53 9.97
CA ALA A 68 -30.99 1.00 10.16
C ALA A 68 -31.86 1.79 11.15
N GLN A 69 -31.29 2.73 11.92
CA GLN A 69 -32.05 3.62 12.81
C GLN A 69 -32.51 4.92 12.11
N LEU A 70 -31.99 5.22 10.92
CA LEU A 70 -32.35 6.43 10.16
C LEU A 70 -33.72 6.23 9.46
N SER A 71 -34.68 7.11 9.76
CA SER A 71 -35.99 7.13 9.11
C SER A 71 -36.32 8.52 8.59
N HIS A 72 -36.12 8.74 7.28
CA HIS A 72 -36.26 10.05 6.63
C HIS A 72 -36.67 9.89 5.15
N PRO A 73 -37.59 10.71 4.60
CA PRO A 73 -38.13 10.54 3.23
C PRO A 73 -37.11 10.72 2.10
N ASN A 74 -35.91 11.21 2.40
CA ASN A 74 -34.77 11.35 1.49
C ASN A 74 -33.58 10.42 1.84
N ILE A 75 -33.78 9.37 2.66
CA ILE A 75 -32.73 8.37 2.98
C ILE A 75 -33.20 6.99 2.49
N VAL A 76 -32.30 6.22 1.87
CA VAL A 76 -32.58 4.82 1.51
C VAL A 76 -32.62 3.97 2.78
N ALA A 77 -33.80 3.45 3.12
CA ALA A 77 -33.97 2.64 4.33
C ALA A 77 -33.21 1.31 4.26
N VAL A 78 -32.47 0.97 5.33
CA VAL A 78 -31.89 -0.36 5.54
C VAL A 78 -32.93 -1.26 6.21
N TYR A 79 -33.11 -2.49 5.72
CA TYR A 79 -34.11 -3.44 6.23
C TYR A 79 -33.52 -4.63 6.98
N ALA A 80 -32.39 -5.16 6.51
CA ALA A 80 -31.72 -6.31 7.12
C ALA A 80 -30.25 -6.38 6.70
N GLN A 81 -29.44 -7.10 7.47
CA GLN A 81 -28.07 -7.46 7.13
C GLN A 81 -27.75 -8.87 7.62
N GLY A 82 -26.65 -9.44 7.14
CA GLY A 82 -26.13 -10.70 7.66
C GLY A 82 -24.97 -11.25 6.85
N LYS A 83 -24.76 -12.56 6.96
CA LYS A 83 -23.78 -13.32 6.17
C LYS A 83 -24.48 -14.37 5.32
N THR A 84 -23.91 -14.72 4.17
CA THR A 84 -24.35 -15.84 3.33
C THR A 84 -23.76 -17.15 3.86
N GLU A 85 -24.23 -18.30 3.36
CA GLU A 85 -23.64 -19.62 3.67
C GLU A 85 -22.16 -19.70 3.27
N GLY A 86 -21.74 -18.95 2.25
CA GLY A 86 -20.34 -18.80 1.82
C GLY A 86 -19.52 -17.79 2.65
N GLY A 87 -20.11 -17.19 3.70
CA GLY A 87 -19.46 -16.21 4.57
C GLY A 87 -19.35 -14.80 4.01
N GLN A 88 -20.02 -14.46 2.90
CA GLN A 88 -20.05 -13.09 2.39
C GLN A 88 -21.02 -12.21 3.18
N LEU A 89 -20.61 -10.99 3.50
CA LEU A 89 -21.51 -9.99 4.09
C LEU A 89 -22.57 -9.57 3.07
N TRP A 90 -23.79 -9.30 3.54
CA TRP A 90 -24.86 -8.73 2.72
C TRP A 90 -25.71 -7.75 3.51
N ILE A 91 -26.31 -6.80 2.80
CA ILE A 91 -27.27 -5.83 3.33
C ILE A 91 -28.44 -5.66 2.35
N ALA A 92 -29.66 -5.74 2.87
CA ALA A 92 -30.90 -5.51 2.15
C ALA A 92 -31.46 -4.13 2.49
N MET A 93 -31.76 -3.35 1.46
CA MET A 93 -32.18 -1.96 1.55
C MET A 93 -33.35 -1.65 0.59
N GLN A 94 -33.95 -0.48 0.75
CA GLN A 94 -35.03 0.01 -0.11
C GLN A 94 -34.61 0.04 -1.59
N LEU A 95 -35.36 -0.69 -2.43
CA LEU A 95 -35.25 -0.56 -3.88
C LEU A 95 -35.84 0.77 -4.33
N VAL A 96 -34.97 1.72 -4.70
CA VAL A 96 -35.36 2.93 -5.44
C VAL A 96 -35.47 2.56 -6.92
N ALA A 97 -36.63 2.79 -7.52
CA ALA A 97 -36.89 2.48 -8.94
C ALA A 97 -36.56 3.70 -9.81
N GLY A 98 -35.28 3.86 -10.13
CA GLY A 98 -34.75 5.06 -10.79
C GLY A 98 -33.31 4.91 -11.26
N THR A 99 -32.59 6.02 -11.30
CA THR A 99 -31.18 6.19 -11.75
C THR A 99 -30.40 6.96 -10.66
N ASP A 100 -29.12 7.26 -10.87
CA ASP A 100 -28.34 8.14 -9.98
C ASP A 100 -27.98 9.49 -10.64
N ALA A 101 -27.66 10.49 -9.83
CA ALA A 101 -27.35 11.84 -10.32
C ALA A 101 -26.06 11.91 -11.16
N GLY A 102 -25.17 10.93 -11.07
CA GLY A 102 -24.01 10.74 -11.93
C GLY A 102 -24.37 10.21 -13.33
N GLU A 103 -25.25 9.21 -13.44
CA GLU A 103 -25.80 8.75 -14.72
C GLU A 103 -26.58 9.87 -15.46
N VAL A 104 -27.39 10.64 -14.72
CA VAL A 104 -28.09 11.81 -15.27
C VAL A 104 -27.12 12.91 -15.72
N LEU A 105 -26.00 13.07 -15.01
CA LEU A 105 -24.95 14.02 -15.39
C LEU A 105 -24.20 13.58 -16.65
N ALA A 106 -23.89 12.28 -16.78
CA ALA A 106 -23.20 11.68 -17.92
C ALA A 106 -24.05 11.69 -19.20
N SER A 107 -25.35 11.42 -19.08
CA SER A 107 -26.33 11.58 -20.17
C SER A 107 -26.65 13.05 -20.48
N GLY A 108 -26.19 13.98 -19.65
CA GLY A 108 -26.31 15.43 -19.88
C GLY A 108 -27.66 16.05 -19.50
N GLY A 109 -28.53 15.31 -18.80
CA GLY A 109 -29.86 15.76 -18.34
C GLY A 109 -29.87 16.64 -17.09
N MET A 110 -28.70 17.13 -16.65
CA MET A 110 -28.54 17.98 -15.47
C MET A 110 -28.61 19.47 -15.84
N THR A 111 -29.50 20.22 -15.18
CA THR A 111 -29.63 21.68 -15.25
C THR A 111 -29.24 22.31 -13.90
N ALA A 112 -28.92 23.61 -13.87
CA ALA A 112 -28.54 24.28 -12.61
C ALA A 112 -29.65 24.25 -11.54
N GLY A 113 -30.92 24.41 -11.93
CA GLY A 113 -32.06 24.29 -11.03
C GLY A 113 -32.23 22.87 -10.47
N ARG A 114 -32.09 21.84 -11.32
CA ARG A 114 -32.16 20.42 -10.88
C ARG A 114 -30.99 20.06 -9.96
N ALA A 115 -29.79 20.55 -10.25
CA ALA A 115 -28.63 20.38 -9.38
C ALA A 115 -28.86 20.98 -7.98
N VAL A 116 -29.42 22.19 -7.90
CA VAL A 116 -29.80 22.84 -6.63
C VAL A 116 -30.90 22.06 -5.90
N HIS A 117 -31.92 21.56 -6.61
CA HIS A 117 -32.98 20.72 -6.04
C HIS A 117 -32.39 19.45 -5.38
N ILE A 118 -31.56 18.72 -6.12
CA ILE A 118 -30.89 17.50 -5.62
C ILE A 118 -30.05 17.81 -4.37
N ILE A 119 -29.23 18.86 -4.40
CA ILE A 119 -28.43 19.29 -3.24
C ILE A 119 -29.32 19.71 -2.06
N THR A 120 -30.51 20.27 -2.30
CA THR A 120 -31.48 20.65 -1.26
C THR A 120 -32.13 19.44 -0.59
N GLU A 121 -32.52 18.42 -1.37
CA GLU A 121 -33.07 17.18 -0.81
C GLU A 121 -32.02 16.36 -0.06
N VAL A 122 -30.80 16.26 -0.60
CA VAL A 122 -29.66 15.62 0.08
C VAL A 122 -29.30 16.36 1.38
N ALA A 123 -29.40 17.70 1.40
CA ALA A 123 -29.18 18.48 2.61
C ALA A 123 -30.19 18.17 3.73
N LYS A 124 -31.47 17.89 3.41
CA LYS A 124 -32.45 17.44 4.41
C LYS A 124 -32.03 16.11 5.06
N ALA A 125 -31.58 15.15 4.25
CA ALA A 125 -31.09 13.85 4.70
C ALA A 125 -29.84 13.97 5.58
N LEU A 126 -28.86 14.76 5.15
CA LEU A 126 -27.63 15.01 5.90
C LEU A 126 -27.91 15.67 7.24
N ASP A 127 -28.64 16.78 7.28
CA ASP A 127 -28.96 17.47 8.53
C ASP A 127 -29.78 16.58 9.50
N TYR A 128 -30.59 15.64 8.99
CA TYR A 128 -31.26 14.64 9.81
C TYR A 128 -30.28 13.63 10.41
N ALA A 129 -29.34 13.09 9.61
CA ALA A 129 -28.32 12.17 10.11
C ALA A 129 -27.38 12.86 11.12
N HIS A 130 -26.94 14.09 10.84
CA HIS A 130 -26.07 14.89 11.70
C HIS A 130 -26.71 15.17 13.07
N ARG A 131 -28.02 15.46 13.12
CA ARG A 131 -28.76 15.60 14.39
C ARG A 131 -28.84 14.30 15.21
N ASN A 132 -28.69 13.14 14.58
CA ASN A 132 -28.59 11.84 15.24
C ASN A 132 -27.13 11.41 15.48
N GLY A 133 -26.14 12.30 15.27
CA GLY A 133 -24.72 12.01 15.48
C GLY A 133 -24.04 11.19 14.38
N ILE A 134 -24.70 11.01 13.23
CA ILE A 134 -24.25 10.12 12.14
C ILE A 134 -23.69 10.97 10.99
N VAL A 135 -22.45 10.66 10.56
CA VAL A 135 -21.74 11.32 9.45
C VAL A 135 -21.58 10.32 8.30
N HIS A 136 -21.83 10.73 7.06
CA HIS A 136 -21.98 9.83 5.91
C HIS A 136 -20.67 9.47 5.19
N ARG A 137 -19.69 10.39 5.14
CA ARG A 137 -18.29 10.18 4.69
C ARG A 137 -18.06 9.76 3.23
N ASP A 138 -19.10 9.61 2.42
CA ASP A 138 -19.01 9.26 0.98
C ASP A 138 -20.08 10.00 0.16
N ILE A 139 -20.18 11.32 0.34
CA ILE A 139 -21.16 12.16 -0.37
C ILE A 139 -20.65 12.49 -1.78
N LYS A 140 -21.32 11.93 -2.79
CA LYS A 140 -21.00 12.07 -4.22
C LYS A 140 -22.26 11.81 -5.09
N PRO A 141 -22.34 12.32 -6.33
CA PRO A 141 -23.52 12.16 -7.19
C PRO A 141 -24.03 10.73 -7.40
N ALA A 142 -23.14 9.73 -7.45
CA ALA A 142 -23.50 8.32 -7.60
C ALA A 142 -24.28 7.73 -6.40
N ASN A 143 -24.25 8.40 -5.24
CA ASN A 143 -24.99 8.01 -4.05
C ASN A 143 -26.31 8.80 -3.90
N PHE A 144 -26.66 9.65 -4.88
CA PHE A 144 -27.90 10.41 -4.93
C PHE A 144 -28.85 9.75 -5.93
N LEU A 145 -29.74 8.90 -5.45
CA LEU A 145 -30.69 8.16 -6.28
C LEU A 145 -31.91 9.03 -6.61
N LEU A 146 -32.31 9.00 -7.88
CA LEU A 146 -33.34 9.85 -8.48
C LEU A 146 -34.44 8.97 -9.06
N ALA A 147 -35.68 9.14 -8.60
CA ALA A 147 -36.85 8.44 -9.10
C ALA A 147 -38.04 9.41 -9.24
N PRO A 148 -39.01 9.15 -10.14
CA PRO A 148 -40.28 9.88 -10.12
C PRO A 148 -41.03 9.61 -8.81
N ASP A 149 -41.85 10.55 -8.32
CA ASP A 149 -42.82 10.21 -7.28
C ASP A 149 -43.89 9.23 -7.81
N LYS A 150 -44.58 8.57 -6.90
CA LYS A 150 -45.65 7.60 -7.20
C LYS A 150 -47.03 8.25 -7.24
N HIS A 151 -47.14 9.48 -6.75
CA HIS A 151 -48.38 10.24 -6.65
C HIS A 151 -48.40 11.45 -7.59
N ASP A 152 -47.23 11.99 -7.94
CA ASP A 152 -47.06 12.97 -9.01
C ASP A 152 -45.92 12.53 -9.94
N ALA A 153 -46.17 12.50 -11.25
CA ALA A 153 -45.19 12.08 -12.25
C ALA A 153 -44.26 13.21 -12.69
N ASP A 154 -44.61 14.47 -12.39
CA ASP A 154 -43.82 15.66 -12.69
C ASP A 154 -42.85 16.02 -11.53
N GLU A 155 -42.96 15.39 -10.35
CA GLU A 155 -42.02 15.55 -9.23
C GLU A 155 -40.89 14.49 -9.21
N GLU A 156 -39.67 14.94 -8.94
CA GLU A 156 -38.48 14.09 -8.75
C GLU A 156 -38.16 13.87 -7.25
N ARG A 157 -38.14 12.60 -6.84
CA ARG A 157 -37.76 12.14 -5.51
C ARG A 157 -36.29 11.76 -5.45
N VAL A 158 -35.59 12.44 -4.55
CA VAL A 158 -34.15 12.28 -4.31
C VAL A 158 -33.92 11.53 -3.00
N PHE A 159 -33.13 10.45 -3.06
CA PHE A 159 -32.75 9.62 -1.91
C PHE A 159 -31.23 9.54 -1.78
N LEU A 160 -30.73 9.67 -0.55
CA LEU A 160 -29.33 9.48 -0.20
C LEU A 160 -29.07 8.01 0.18
N ALA A 161 -28.14 7.37 -0.53
CA ALA A 161 -27.82 5.94 -0.45
C ALA A 161 -26.39 5.68 0.08
N ASP A 162 -26.10 4.43 0.45
CA ASP A 162 -24.76 3.98 0.88
C ASP A 162 -24.17 4.79 2.05
N PHE A 163 -24.93 4.86 3.15
CA PHE A 163 -24.62 5.58 4.40
C PHE A 163 -23.36 5.09 5.14
N GLY A 164 -22.18 5.33 4.58
CA GLY A 164 -20.88 5.20 5.24
C GLY A 164 -20.36 3.78 5.51
N ILE A 165 -21.19 2.74 5.30
CA ILE A 165 -21.09 1.32 5.75
C ILE A 165 -19.82 0.52 5.31
N ALA A 166 -18.79 1.19 4.83
CA ALA A 166 -17.50 0.61 4.48
C ALA A 166 -16.33 1.61 4.64
N ARG A 167 -16.54 2.74 5.36
CA ARG A 167 -15.53 3.79 5.59
C ARG A 167 -15.69 4.46 6.96
N ALA A 168 -15.47 3.70 8.03
CA ALA A 168 -15.13 4.26 9.34
C ALA A 168 -13.64 4.14 9.66
N TYR A 169 -12.94 5.24 9.37
CA TYR A 169 -11.83 5.78 10.16
C TYR A 169 -10.45 5.10 10.20
N ASP A 170 -10.32 3.80 9.95
CA ASP A 170 -9.01 3.14 9.94
C ASP A 170 -8.44 2.92 8.52
N ASP A 171 -9.27 3.05 7.48
CA ASP A 171 -8.93 2.59 6.12
C ASP A 171 -7.97 3.51 5.33
N ALA A 172 -7.11 4.27 6.02
CA ALA A 172 -5.96 4.93 5.40
C ALA A 172 -5.00 3.90 4.73
N ALA A 173 -4.95 2.68 5.24
CA ALA A 173 -4.08 1.59 4.77
C ALA A 173 -4.63 0.78 3.57
N HIS A 174 -5.90 0.94 3.18
CA HIS A 174 -6.58 0.03 2.25
C HIS A 174 -7.31 0.72 1.08
N LEU A 175 -6.87 1.93 0.71
CA LEU A 175 -7.47 2.74 -0.36
C LEU A 175 -7.00 2.42 -1.79
N THR A 176 -6.15 1.40 -2.02
CA THR A 176 -5.46 1.22 -3.32
C THR A 176 -5.44 -0.22 -3.83
N THR A 177 -6.58 -0.68 -4.37
CA THR A 177 -6.64 -1.92 -5.18
C THR A 177 -7.45 -1.73 -6.46
N ASP A 178 -8.63 -1.09 -6.38
CA ASP A 178 -9.58 -0.99 -7.48
C ASP A 178 -9.89 0.43 -7.95
N GLY A 179 -10.13 0.58 -9.25
CA GLY A 179 -10.37 1.87 -9.93
C GLY A 179 -11.57 2.66 -9.40
N THR A 180 -12.49 2.04 -8.66
CA THR A 180 -13.62 2.73 -8.02
C THR A 180 -13.17 3.69 -6.91
N VAL A 181 -12.00 3.47 -6.27
CA VAL A 181 -11.55 4.35 -5.18
C VAL A 181 -11.17 5.75 -5.68
N MET A 182 -10.66 5.85 -6.91
CA MET A 182 -10.37 7.12 -7.58
C MET A 182 -11.60 8.04 -7.65
N ALA A 183 -12.82 7.48 -7.73
CA ALA A 183 -14.05 8.26 -7.77
C ALA A 183 -14.41 8.92 -6.42
N SER A 184 -14.22 8.24 -5.27
CA SER A 184 -14.52 8.82 -3.95
C SER A 184 -13.48 9.84 -3.50
N VAL A 185 -12.21 9.73 -3.94
CA VAL A 185 -11.15 10.71 -3.61
C VAL A 185 -11.50 12.12 -4.11
N ALA A 186 -12.16 12.22 -5.28
CA ALA A 186 -12.56 13.50 -5.88
C ALA A 186 -13.68 14.27 -5.13
N TYR A 187 -14.17 13.74 -4.01
CA TYR A 187 -15.14 14.38 -3.11
C TYR A 187 -14.66 14.43 -1.65
N ALA A 188 -13.54 13.78 -1.32
CA ALA A 188 -13.08 13.65 0.06
C ALA A 188 -12.68 15.00 0.67
N SER A 189 -12.98 15.21 1.95
CA SER A 189 -12.62 16.45 2.64
C SER A 189 -11.13 16.48 3.04
N PRO A 190 -10.54 17.68 3.27
CA PRO A 190 -9.13 17.81 3.65
C PRO A 190 -8.78 17.00 4.91
N GLU A 191 -9.60 17.08 5.94
CA GLU A 191 -9.42 16.34 7.19
C GLU A 191 -9.60 14.82 7.04
N ALA A 192 -10.46 14.36 6.12
CA ALA A 192 -10.60 12.94 5.79
C ALA A 192 -9.36 12.41 5.03
N LEU A 193 -8.77 13.22 4.15
CA LEU A 193 -7.53 12.88 3.43
C LEU A 193 -6.27 12.97 4.31
N ALA A 194 -6.29 13.80 5.35
CA ALA A 194 -5.17 14.00 6.27
C ALA A 194 -5.18 13.08 7.50
N GLY A 195 -6.18 12.19 7.64
CA GLY A 195 -6.34 11.35 8.84
C GLY A 195 -6.69 12.16 10.11
N GLY A 196 -7.26 13.35 9.95
CA GLY A 196 -7.69 14.22 11.04
C GLY A 196 -9.01 13.78 11.68
N VAL A 197 -9.68 14.70 12.40
CA VAL A 197 -11.02 14.46 12.96
C VAL A 197 -12.10 14.95 11.99
N VAL A 198 -12.92 14.01 11.50
CA VAL A 198 -14.11 14.25 10.67
C VAL A 198 -15.34 14.39 11.55
N ASP A 199 -16.10 15.46 11.30
CA ASP A 199 -17.46 15.65 11.80
C ASP A 199 -18.41 15.92 10.61
N HIS A 200 -19.66 16.31 10.91
CA HIS A 200 -20.68 16.68 9.92
C HIS A 200 -20.19 17.65 8.82
N ARG A 201 -19.20 18.51 9.10
CA ARG A 201 -18.67 19.51 8.17
C ARG A 201 -17.80 18.91 7.07
N SER A 202 -17.41 17.66 7.20
CA SER A 202 -16.78 16.88 6.13
C SER A 202 -17.79 16.53 5.04
N ASP A 203 -19.01 16.10 5.42
CA ASP A 203 -20.10 15.86 4.46
C ASP A 203 -20.50 17.17 3.75
N ILE A 204 -20.44 18.31 4.43
CA ILE A 204 -20.69 19.64 3.84
C ILE A 204 -19.64 20.00 2.76
N TYR A 205 -18.37 19.67 2.99
CA TYR A 205 -17.31 19.85 1.97
C TYR A 205 -17.59 18.95 0.75
N SER A 206 -17.89 17.67 0.97
CA SER A 206 -18.21 16.71 -0.09
C SER A 206 -19.51 17.04 -0.85
N LEU A 207 -20.49 17.64 -0.18
CA LEU A 207 -21.69 18.20 -0.81
C LEU A 207 -21.36 19.43 -1.66
N GLY A 208 -20.41 20.28 -1.23
CA GLY A 208 -19.84 21.37 -2.04
C GLY A 208 -19.13 20.87 -3.29
N CYS A 209 -18.32 19.81 -3.19
CA CYS A 209 -17.73 19.13 -4.34
C CYS A 209 -18.82 18.56 -5.27
N SER A 210 -19.87 17.97 -4.72
CA SER A 210 -21.00 17.43 -5.49
C SER A 210 -21.76 18.53 -6.23
N LEU A 211 -22.02 19.68 -5.60
CA LEU A 211 -22.63 20.86 -6.24
C LEU A 211 -21.77 21.34 -7.43
N TYR A 212 -20.45 21.47 -7.25
CA TYR A 212 -19.54 21.82 -8.34
C TYR A 212 -19.62 20.79 -9.49
N THR A 213 -19.62 19.49 -9.19
CA THR A 213 -19.73 18.44 -10.22
C THR A 213 -21.04 18.52 -10.99
N LEU A 214 -22.17 18.64 -10.29
CA LEU A 214 -23.51 18.67 -10.91
C LEU A 214 -23.69 19.91 -11.81
N LEU A 215 -23.07 21.03 -11.46
CA LEU A 215 -23.10 22.26 -12.26
C LEU A 215 -22.14 22.25 -13.46
N THR A 216 -20.93 21.68 -13.31
CA THR A 216 -19.84 21.80 -14.31
C THR A 216 -19.58 20.55 -15.15
N ARG A 217 -20.21 19.41 -14.80
CA ARG A 217 -19.95 18.06 -15.34
C ARG A 217 -18.51 17.55 -15.13
N LYS A 218 -17.75 18.17 -14.22
CA LYS A 218 -16.38 17.78 -13.85
C LYS A 218 -16.25 17.75 -12.34
N SER A 219 -15.58 16.74 -11.77
CA SER A 219 -15.25 16.82 -10.34
C SER A 219 -14.25 17.95 -10.08
N PRO A 220 -14.19 18.50 -8.85
CA PRO A 220 -13.14 19.43 -8.48
C PRO A 220 -11.75 18.87 -8.79
N PHE A 221 -10.86 19.74 -9.25
CA PHE A 221 -9.46 19.41 -9.54
C PHE A 221 -9.22 18.26 -10.56
N ALA A 222 -10.24 17.88 -11.34
CA ALA A 222 -10.11 16.87 -12.39
C ALA A 222 -9.09 17.28 -13.46
N GLY A 223 -8.29 16.32 -13.92
CA GLY A 223 -7.33 16.52 -15.02
C GLY A 223 -5.97 17.09 -14.63
N LEU A 224 -5.64 17.22 -13.34
CA LEU A 224 -4.31 17.63 -12.90
C LEU A 224 -3.23 16.58 -13.25
N PRO A 225 -2.04 17.00 -13.75
CA PRO A 225 -0.88 16.12 -13.87
C PRO A 225 -0.51 15.51 -12.51
N GLY A 226 -0.29 14.19 -12.46
CA GLY A 226 -0.08 13.44 -11.21
C GLY A 226 -1.32 12.71 -10.68
N GLY A 227 -2.46 12.79 -11.38
CA GLY A 227 -3.60 11.90 -11.16
C GLY A 227 -4.21 11.98 -9.76
N VAL A 228 -4.50 10.83 -9.14
CA VAL A 228 -5.18 10.76 -7.83
C VAL A 228 -4.42 11.53 -6.75
N SER A 229 -3.08 11.41 -6.70
CA SER A 229 -2.24 12.13 -5.73
C SER A 229 -2.28 13.65 -5.91
N ALA A 230 -2.37 14.12 -7.16
CA ALA A 230 -2.54 15.55 -7.45
C ALA A 230 -3.93 16.06 -7.04
N ILE A 231 -4.99 15.25 -7.23
CA ILE A 231 -6.34 15.55 -6.74
C ILE A 231 -6.35 15.61 -5.20
N MET A 232 -5.71 14.65 -4.50
CA MET A 232 -5.57 14.67 -3.04
C MET A 232 -4.85 15.94 -2.55
N ALA A 233 -3.69 16.27 -3.14
CA ALA A 233 -2.95 17.47 -2.81
C ALA A 233 -3.75 18.75 -3.06
N ALA A 234 -4.56 18.80 -4.13
CA ALA A 234 -5.43 19.92 -4.43
C ALA A 234 -6.63 20.03 -3.47
N HIS A 235 -7.22 18.90 -3.05
CA HIS A 235 -8.20 18.87 -1.96
C HIS A 235 -7.60 19.35 -0.64
N LEU A 236 -6.35 19.05 -0.33
CA LEU A 236 -5.66 19.55 0.87
C LEU A 236 -5.30 21.04 0.78
N GLN A 237 -4.72 21.50 -0.33
CA GLN A 237 -3.99 22.78 -0.40
C GLN A 237 -4.50 23.79 -1.45
N ALA A 238 -5.00 23.33 -2.61
CA ALA A 238 -5.36 24.24 -3.70
C ALA A 238 -6.68 24.98 -3.43
N PRO A 239 -6.83 26.26 -3.82
CA PRO A 239 -8.09 26.99 -3.66
C PRO A 239 -9.23 26.29 -4.43
N PRO A 240 -10.47 26.28 -3.92
CA PRO A 240 -11.60 25.67 -4.62
C PRO A 240 -11.78 26.23 -6.04
N PRO A 241 -12.05 25.38 -7.05
CA PRO A 241 -12.26 25.83 -8.42
C PRO A 241 -13.59 26.59 -8.54
N ARG A 242 -13.61 27.59 -9.43
CA ARG A 242 -14.84 28.33 -9.76
C ARG A 242 -15.65 27.57 -10.80
N ALA A 243 -16.97 27.51 -10.61
CA ALA A 243 -17.86 26.92 -11.60
C ALA A 243 -17.98 27.83 -12.84
N THR A 244 -17.88 29.16 -12.68
CA THR A 244 -17.96 30.11 -13.81
C THR A 244 -16.76 30.06 -14.77
N ASP A 245 -15.61 29.52 -14.33
CA ASP A 245 -14.45 29.26 -15.20
C ASP A 245 -14.73 28.10 -16.18
N VAL A 246 -15.71 27.22 -15.88
CA VAL A 246 -16.11 26.07 -16.71
C VAL A 246 -17.43 26.32 -17.45
N VAL A 247 -18.42 26.93 -16.80
CA VAL A 247 -19.76 27.22 -17.33
C VAL A 247 -20.06 28.70 -17.07
N ARG A 248 -19.84 29.55 -18.07
CA ARG A 248 -19.83 31.02 -17.95
C ARG A 248 -21.21 31.63 -17.72
N GLU A 249 -22.24 30.85 -17.99
CA GLU A 249 -23.66 31.19 -17.89
C GLU A 249 -24.17 31.13 -16.45
N LEU A 250 -23.39 30.55 -15.52
CA LEU A 250 -23.75 30.49 -14.10
C LEU A 250 -23.62 31.86 -13.41
N PRO A 251 -24.54 32.24 -12.50
CA PRO A 251 -24.40 33.45 -11.70
C PRO A 251 -23.15 33.41 -10.82
N ARG A 252 -22.33 34.48 -10.84
CA ARG A 252 -21.05 34.58 -10.10
C ARG A 252 -21.17 34.38 -8.59
N ALA A 253 -22.36 34.54 -8.01
CA ALA A 253 -22.61 34.25 -6.60
C ALA A 253 -22.32 32.77 -6.25
N ILE A 254 -22.49 31.82 -7.18
CA ILE A 254 -22.31 30.39 -6.91
C ILE A 254 -20.85 30.02 -6.60
N ASP A 255 -19.89 30.76 -7.16
CA ASP A 255 -18.46 30.53 -6.88
C ASP A 255 -18.12 30.81 -5.41
N ALA A 256 -18.75 31.81 -4.80
CA ALA A 256 -18.57 32.12 -3.38
C ALA A 256 -19.21 31.05 -2.48
N VAL A 257 -20.33 30.47 -2.90
CA VAL A 257 -21.00 29.34 -2.21
C VAL A 257 -20.11 28.10 -2.25
N ILE A 258 -19.60 27.73 -3.42
CA ILE A 258 -18.71 26.57 -3.61
C ILE A 258 -17.39 26.78 -2.85
N ALA A 259 -16.78 27.98 -2.93
CA ALA A 259 -15.55 28.29 -2.22
C ALA A 259 -15.71 28.23 -0.69
N ARG A 260 -16.87 28.66 -0.14
CA ARG A 260 -17.15 28.51 1.29
C ARG A 260 -17.44 27.06 1.69
N ALA A 261 -18.21 26.31 0.90
CA ALA A 261 -18.45 24.89 1.16
C ALA A 261 -17.14 24.08 1.19
N MET A 262 -16.24 24.38 0.25
CA MET A 262 -14.94 23.73 0.10
C MET A 262 -13.79 24.46 0.83
N ALA A 263 -14.10 25.29 1.84
CA ALA A 263 -13.06 25.93 2.67
C ALA A 263 -12.21 24.86 3.37
N LYS A 264 -10.89 25.03 3.42
CA LYS A 264 -9.98 23.98 3.93
C LYS A 264 -10.19 23.72 5.41
N ASN A 265 -10.27 24.79 6.20
CA ASN A 265 -10.65 24.75 7.60
C ASN A 265 -12.16 24.46 7.77
N PRO A 266 -12.57 23.39 8.49
CA PRO A 266 -13.99 23.12 8.76
C PRO A 266 -14.77 24.26 9.43
N ALA A 267 -14.10 25.12 10.20
CA ALA A 267 -14.74 26.25 10.88
C ALA A 267 -15.15 27.40 9.93
N GLU A 268 -14.58 27.46 8.71
CA GLU A 268 -14.90 28.49 7.71
C GLU A 268 -16.09 28.10 6.81
N ARG A 269 -16.48 26.82 6.84
CA ARG A 269 -17.57 26.26 6.03
C ARG A 269 -18.95 26.76 6.49
N TYR A 270 -19.99 26.33 5.77
CA TYR A 270 -21.34 26.28 6.34
C TYR A 270 -21.38 25.29 7.50
N GLN A 271 -22.19 25.53 8.53
CA GLN A 271 -22.26 24.67 9.71
C GLN A 271 -23.48 23.72 9.69
N SER A 272 -24.27 23.76 8.62
CA SER A 272 -25.31 22.78 8.27
C SER A 272 -25.37 22.57 6.75
N ALA A 273 -25.87 21.43 6.30
CA ALA A 273 -26.10 21.19 4.87
C ALA A 273 -27.23 22.08 4.32
N LYS A 274 -28.26 22.39 5.14
CA LYS A 274 -29.32 23.34 4.77
C LYS A 274 -28.80 24.75 4.52
N GLU A 275 -27.82 25.26 5.28
CA GLU A 275 -27.18 26.55 4.98
C GLU A 275 -26.58 26.57 3.58
N LEU A 276 -25.82 25.54 3.21
CA LEU A 276 -25.22 25.39 1.89
C LEU A 276 -26.30 25.33 0.79
N ALA A 277 -27.30 24.48 0.94
CA ALA A 277 -28.41 24.39 -0.01
C ALA A 277 -29.18 25.71 -0.16
N THR A 278 -29.45 26.42 0.94
CA THR A 278 -30.13 27.72 0.93
C THR A 278 -29.30 28.77 0.19
N ALA A 279 -27.99 28.81 0.43
CA ALA A 279 -27.08 29.72 -0.26
C ALA A 279 -26.94 29.40 -1.75
N ALA A 280 -26.89 28.11 -2.13
CA ALA A 280 -26.87 27.69 -3.53
C ALA A 280 -28.18 28.05 -4.26
N ALA A 281 -29.33 27.85 -3.62
CA ALA A 281 -30.63 28.23 -4.17
C ALA A 281 -30.76 29.74 -4.36
N ALA A 282 -30.34 30.55 -3.37
CA ALA A 282 -30.30 32.01 -3.52
C ALA A 282 -29.37 32.44 -4.68
N ALA A 283 -28.17 31.86 -4.77
CA ALA A 283 -27.19 32.20 -5.80
C ALA A 283 -27.61 31.83 -7.23
N ILE A 284 -28.47 30.82 -7.43
CA ILE A 284 -29.02 30.46 -8.74
C ILE A 284 -30.31 31.23 -9.07
N ASN A 285 -31.15 31.53 -8.08
CA ASN A 285 -32.46 32.15 -8.29
C ASN A 285 -32.43 33.70 -8.28
N ASP A 286 -31.46 34.33 -7.62
CA ASP A 286 -31.28 35.78 -7.59
C ASP A 286 -29.88 36.19 -8.11
N PRO A 287 -29.74 36.55 -9.40
CA PRO A 287 -28.46 36.98 -9.97
C PRO A 287 -28.04 38.39 -9.52
N THR A 288 -28.82 39.09 -8.68
CA THR A 288 -28.52 40.45 -8.19
C THR A 288 -27.90 40.48 -6.79
N MET A 289 -27.79 39.34 -6.09
CA MET A 289 -27.18 39.27 -4.76
C MET A 289 -25.73 39.79 -4.74
N ALA A 290 -25.52 40.92 -4.06
CA ALA A 290 -24.20 41.48 -3.83
C ALA A 290 -23.38 40.60 -2.86
N ILE A 291 -22.19 40.19 -3.29
CA ILE A 291 -21.30 39.30 -2.52
C ILE A 291 -20.88 39.99 -1.20
N PRO A 292 -21.15 39.40 -0.02
CA PRO A 292 -20.53 39.84 1.22
C PRO A 292 -19.02 39.61 1.15
N ARG A 293 -18.22 40.67 1.24
CA ARG A 293 -16.75 40.58 1.23
C ARG A 293 -16.26 39.81 2.45
N SER A 294 -15.95 38.52 2.30
CA SER A 294 -15.14 37.81 3.28
C SER A 294 -13.70 38.33 3.21
N THR A 295 -13.05 38.46 4.37
CA THR A 295 -11.72 39.07 4.50
C THR A 295 -10.57 38.10 4.19
N ALA A 296 -10.85 37.01 3.46
CA ALA A 296 -9.96 35.85 3.29
C ALA A 296 -9.23 35.78 1.93
N THR A 297 -9.25 36.84 1.12
CA THR A 297 -8.41 36.95 -0.10
C THR A 297 -7.60 38.24 -0.07
N GLN A 298 -6.32 38.13 0.31
CA GLN A 298 -5.32 39.14 -0.02
C GLN A 298 -4.96 39.02 -1.51
N GLU A 299 -5.40 39.99 -2.32
CA GLU A 299 -4.99 40.09 -3.71
C GLU A 299 -3.53 40.57 -3.80
N TRP A 300 -2.57 39.64 -3.86
CA TRP A 300 -1.16 39.94 -4.14
C TRP A 300 -1.00 40.38 -5.61
N SER A 301 -1.37 41.62 -5.88
CA SER A 301 -1.26 42.28 -7.17
C SER A 301 0.18 42.78 -7.40
N ALA A 302 1.05 41.85 -7.80
CA ALA A 302 2.48 42.07 -8.02
C ALA A 302 2.78 43.03 -9.20
N ARG A 303 2.61 44.34 -8.97
CA ARG A 303 3.29 45.38 -9.76
C ARG A 303 4.72 45.53 -9.24
N PRO A 304 5.77 45.36 -10.06
CA PRO A 304 7.13 45.69 -9.65
C PRO A 304 7.25 47.20 -9.44
N GLN A 305 7.57 47.62 -8.21
CA GLN A 305 7.87 49.02 -7.93
C GLN A 305 9.33 49.35 -8.31
N THR A 306 9.54 50.54 -8.86
CA THR A 306 10.84 51.00 -9.35
C THR A 306 11.73 51.55 -8.24
N GLY A 307 12.92 50.97 -8.07
CA GLY A 307 14.02 51.55 -7.29
C GLY A 307 14.81 52.62 -8.08
N PRO A 308 15.60 53.48 -7.40
CA PRO A 308 16.19 54.69 -7.99
C PRO A 308 17.45 54.45 -8.84
N SER A 309 17.83 55.49 -9.59
CA SER A 309 18.80 55.49 -10.69
C SER A 309 20.28 55.57 -10.28
N GLY A 310 21.14 54.92 -11.08
CA GLY A 310 22.59 55.14 -11.18
C GLY A 310 22.99 55.56 -12.60
N PRO A 311 24.17 56.19 -12.81
CA PRO A 311 24.45 56.96 -14.03
C PRO A 311 24.89 56.15 -15.26
N SER A 312 24.68 56.73 -16.44
CA SER A 312 24.85 56.11 -17.75
C SER A 312 26.29 56.08 -18.30
N GLY A 313 26.62 55.02 -19.06
CA GLY A 313 27.75 54.96 -20.00
C GLY A 313 27.29 54.84 -21.46
N PRO A 314 28.12 55.19 -22.46
CA PRO A 314 27.66 55.47 -23.83
C PRO A 314 27.49 54.26 -24.77
N ILE A 315 26.79 54.50 -25.89
CA ILE A 315 26.34 53.51 -26.89
C ILE A 315 27.21 53.57 -28.18
N ALA A 316 27.53 52.42 -28.76
CA ALA A 316 28.04 52.26 -30.14
C ALA A 316 27.51 50.93 -30.76
N PRO A 317 27.46 50.75 -32.11
CA PRO A 317 26.31 50.08 -32.72
C PRO A 317 26.50 48.75 -33.49
N ALA A 318 25.41 47.99 -33.49
CA ALA A 318 24.84 47.02 -34.47
C ALA A 318 25.63 46.47 -35.69
N TYR A 319 25.67 45.13 -35.76
CA TYR A 319 25.37 44.28 -36.94
C TYR A 319 24.67 43.00 -36.40
N SER A 320 23.63 42.34 -36.94
CA SER A 320 22.97 42.25 -38.27
C SER A 320 23.12 40.85 -38.91
N SER A 321 22.29 39.88 -38.50
CA SER A 321 21.77 38.79 -39.36
C SER A 321 20.64 37.99 -38.67
N GLY A 322 19.71 37.42 -39.45
CA GLY A 322 18.52 36.66 -38.99
C GLY A 322 18.58 35.18 -39.38
N PRO A 323 17.45 34.46 -39.64
CA PRO A 323 16.07 34.94 -39.88
C PRO A 323 14.96 34.25 -39.04
N ARG A 324 13.68 34.40 -39.44
CA ARG A 324 12.44 33.91 -38.77
C ARG A 324 11.63 32.92 -39.66
N PRO A 325 10.54 32.25 -39.17
CA PRO A 325 10.06 30.94 -39.68
C PRO A 325 8.64 30.84 -40.31
N LEU A 326 8.23 29.59 -40.70
CA LEU A 326 6.89 29.05 -41.09
C LEU A 326 6.45 29.20 -42.58
N PRO A 327 5.49 28.40 -43.15
CA PRO A 327 4.58 27.35 -42.59
C PRO A 327 4.46 25.98 -43.37
N TYR A 328 3.46 25.13 -42.99
CA TYR A 328 2.97 23.81 -43.52
C TYR A 328 2.28 23.86 -44.94
N PRO A 329 1.77 22.76 -45.62
CA PRO A 329 1.74 21.27 -45.42
C PRO A 329 2.19 20.47 -46.71
N PRO A 330 1.63 19.31 -47.24
CA PRO A 330 0.80 18.15 -46.76
C PRO A 330 1.18 16.69 -47.27
N THR A 331 0.48 15.65 -46.74
CA THR A 331 -0.01 14.32 -47.27
C THR A 331 0.78 13.25 -48.10
N ASP A 332 0.49 11.97 -47.76
CA ASP A 332 0.38 10.69 -48.54
C ASP A 332 1.58 9.80 -49.02
N GLY A 333 1.57 8.52 -48.59
CA GLY A 333 1.21 7.37 -49.48
C GLY A 333 2.26 6.34 -49.99
N TYR A 334 2.25 5.11 -49.42
CA TYR A 334 2.63 3.79 -50.04
C TYR A 334 4.08 3.57 -50.63
N ASN A 335 4.52 2.37 -51.09
CA ASN A 335 4.56 1.00 -50.50
C ASN A 335 5.47 0.03 -51.33
N ILE A 336 6.02 -1.03 -50.71
CA ILE A 336 6.60 -2.30 -51.28
C ILE A 336 7.71 -2.27 -52.38
N SER A 337 8.69 -3.18 -52.26
CA SER A 337 9.28 -3.90 -53.41
C SER A 337 9.70 -5.34 -53.00
N GLN A 338 9.86 -6.27 -53.95
CA GLN A 338 10.03 -7.73 -53.70
C GLN A 338 11.05 -8.45 -54.61
N GLY A 339 11.60 -9.56 -54.12
CA GLY A 339 11.81 -10.79 -54.90
C GLY A 339 13.27 -11.28 -55.07
N PRO A 340 13.50 -12.45 -55.75
CA PRO A 340 12.49 -13.44 -56.16
C PRO A 340 12.93 -14.94 -56.09
N THR A 341 12.04 -15.83 -56.57
CA THR A 341 12.23 -17.24 -57.06
C THR A 341 12.31 -18.45 -56.10
N GLN A 342 11.78 -19.58 -56.62
CA GLN A 342 11.73 -20.95 -56.05
C GLN A 342 12.56 -21.94 -56.88
N PRO A 343 12.52 -23.27 -56.59
CA PRO A 343 11.70 -24.13 -57.46
C PRO A 343 10.76 -25.12 -56.70
N ARG A 344 10.13 -26.04 -57.45
CA ARG A 344 8.80 -26.63 -57.17
C ARG A 344 8.76 -28.14 -57.49
N GLY A 345 7.97 -28.92 -56.75
CA GLY A 345 7.66 -30.33 -57.05
C GLY A 345 6.38 -30.81 -56.36
N LEU A 346 5.53 -31.56 -57.06
CA LEU A 346 4.18 -31.96 -56.61
C LEU A 346 3.65 -33.09 -57.49
N LEU A 347 3.21 -34.23 -56.93
CA LEU A 347 2.31 -35.25 -57.56
C LEU A 347 1.97 -36.40 -56.58
N GLY A 348 0.85 -37.08 -56.82
CA GLY A 348 0.51 -38.45 -56.38
C GLY A 348 -0.12 -39.21 -57.58
N PRO A 349 -0.96 -40.25 -57.44
CA PRO A 349 -1.35 -41.05 -56.26
C PRO A 349 -1.20 -42.59 -56.51
N GLY A 350 -1.65 -43.47 -55.58
CA GLY A 350 -1.94 -44.88 -55.90
C GLY A 350 -1.77 -45.91 -54.76
N GLY A 351 -2.58 -46.98 -54.78
CA GLY A 351 -2.38 -48.26 -54.04
C GLY A 351 -2.20 -49.42 -55.04
N PRO A 352 -2.58 -50.70 -54.76
CA PRO A 352 -3.26 -51.24 -53.56
C PRO A 352 -2.69 -52.63 -53.11
N ALA A 353 -3.56 -53.49 -52.51
CA ALA A 353 -3.47 -54.95 -52.28
C ALA A 353 -2.89 -55.49 -50.94
N GLY A 354 -3.56 -56.54 -50.43
CA GLY A 354 -3.11 -57.47 -49.37
C GLY A 354 -3.06 -58.90 -49.95
N PRO A 355 -3.62 -59.95 -49.33
CA PRO A 355 -4.08 -60.11 -47.94
C PRO A 355 -3.61 -61.45 -47.28
N TYR A 356 -3.82 -61.65 -45.98
CA TYR A 356 -4.04 -62.98 -45.39
C TYR A 356 -4.89 -62.91 -44.10
N GLY A 357 -5.81 -63.86 -43.95
CA GLY A 357 -6.55 -64.18 -42.72
C GLY A 357 -6.62 -65.71 -42.58
N PRO A 358 -7.65 -66.33 -41.96
CA PRO A 358 -8.79 -65.75 -41.24
C PRO A 358 -9.01 -66.35 -39.83
N GLY A 359 -10.03 -65.89 -39.09
CA GLY A 359 -10.50 -66.54 -37.86
C GLY A 359 -11.52 -65.71 -37.06
N GLY A 360 -12.81 -66.03 -37.20
CA GLY A 360 -13.89 -65.52 -36.34
C GLY A 360 -14.41 -66.60 -35.38
N PRO A 361 -15.63 -66.50 -34.81
CA PRO A 361 -16.64 -65.43 -35.01
C PRO A 361 -17.30 -64.90 -33.72
N GLY A 362 -18.17 -63.89 -33.85
CA GLY A 362 -19.33 -63.69 -32.95
C GLY A 362 -19.49 -62.32 -32.27
N GLY A 363 -20.73 -61.82 -32.21
CA GLY A 363 -21.17 -60.83 -31.21
C GLY A 363 -21.17 -59.35 -31.61
N LEU A 364 -22.33 -58.87 -32.06
CA LEU A 364 -22.81 -57.48 -31.90
C LEU A 364 -24.07 -57.53 -31.01
N PRO A 365 -24.58 -56.41 -30.42
CA PRO A 365 -24.17 -55.01 -30.55
C PRO A 365 -24.03 -54.24 -29.20
N ALA A 366 -23.90 -52.90 -29.32
CA ALA A 366 -24.42 -51.84 -28.44
C ALA A 366 -23.52 -51.11 -27.41
N GLU A 367 -23.57 -49.78 -27.55
CA GLU A 367 -23.44 -48.67 -26.57
C GLU A 367 -22.27 -48.58 -25.57
N SER A 368 -21.43 -47.57 -25.84
CA SER A 368 -20.71 -46.73 -24.86
C SER A 368 -21.66 -45.62 -24.34
N PRO A 369 -21.36 -44.83 -23.27
CA PRO A 369 -20.01 -44.51 -22.78
C PRO A 369 -19.79 -44.28 -21.25
N ALA A 370 -18.52 -43.92 -20.96
CA ALA A 370 -18.02 -43.10 -19.83
C ALA A 370 -17.53 -43.82 -18.53
N PRO A 371 -16.50 -43.27 -17.84
CA PRO A 371 -15.61 -44.09 -16.99
C PRO A 371 -15.55 -43.72 -15.50
N ALA A 372 -15.35 -44.71 -14.63
CA ALA A 372 -15.20 -44.53 -13.18
C ALA A 372 -13.73 -44.42 -12.71
N ARG A 373 -13.48 -43.49 -11.77
CA ARG A 373 -12.17 -43.19 -11.16
C ARG A 373 -11.56 -44.40 -10.42
N LYS A 374 -10.28 -44.76 -10.67
CA LYS A 374 -9.45 -45.54 -9.70
C LYS A 374 -7.91 -45.52 -9.88
N LYS A 375 -7.29 -44.37 -10.22
CA LYS A 375 -5.81 -44.19 -10.21
C LYS A 375 -5.34 -42.84 -9.61
N ARG A 376 -5.63 -42.57 -8.33
CA ARG A 376 -5.07 -41.40 -7.58
C ARG A 376 -4.60 -41.65 -6.14
N LEU A 377 -4.86 -42.82 -5.54
CA LEU A 377 -4.52 -43.09 -4.13
C LEU A 377 -3.03 -43.35 -3.86
N ILE A 378 -2.28 -43.90 -4.83
CA ILE A 378 -0.87 -44.30 -4.64
C ILE A 378 0.06 -43.08 -4.49
N ILE A 379 -0.21 -41.99 -5.20
CA ILE A 379 0.65 -40.78 -5.20
C ILE A 379 0.56 -40.03 -3.86
N ILE A 380 -0.62 -39.99 -3.24
CA ILE A 380 -0.84 -39.31 -1.95
C ILE A 380 -0.12 -40.05 -0.81
N GLY A 381 -0.14 -41.40 -0.82
CA GLY A 381 0.58 -42.21 0.16
C GLY A 381 2.10 -41.98 0.11
N ALA A 382 2.69 -41.87 -1.08
CA ALA A 382 4.11 -41.58 -1.24
C ALA A 382 4.49 -40.19 -0.69
N LEU A 383 3.68 -39.16 -0.95
CA LEU A 383 3.95 -37.80 -0.46
C LEU A 383 3.88 -37.72 1.09
N LEU A 384 2.86 -38.34 1.69
CA LEU A 384 2.73 -38.40 3.14
C LEU A 384 3.85 -39.22 3.79
N ALA A 385 4.27 -40.32 3.18
CA ALA A 385 5.42 -41.11 3.67
C ALA A 385 6.71 -40.27 3.68
N VAL A 386 6.98 -39.48 2.63
CA VAL A 386 8.15 -38.58 2.59
C VAL A 386 8.06 -37.47 3.63
N ILE A 387 6.89 -36.83 3.82
CA ILE A 387 6.70 -35.79 4.82
C ILE A 387 6.90 -36.34 6.24
N VAL A 388 6.39 -37.55 6.53
CA VAL A 388 6.60 -38.22 7.82
C VAL A 388 8.05 -38.71 8.00
N LEU A 389 8.74 -39.14 6.93
CA LEU A 389 10.16 -39.48 7.02
C LEU A 389 11.04 -38.24 7.29
N VAL A 390 10.81 -37.14 6.58
CA VAL A 390 11.58 -35.89 6.74
C VAL A 390 11.27 -35.22 8.09
N GLY A 391 10.01 -35.20 8.51
CA GLY A 391 9.61 -34.70 9.83
C GLY A 391 10.11 -35.60 10.97
N GLY A 392 10.09 -36.93 10.78
CA GLY A 392 10.61 -37.89 11.75
C GLY A 392 12.14 -37.82 11.88
N LEU A 393 12.87 -37.71 10.77
CA LEU A 393 14.32 -37.57 10.77
C LEU A 393 14.76 -36.22 11.37
N THR A 394 14.09 -35.11 11.06
CA THR A 394 14.41 -33.81 11.68
C THR A 394 14.07 -33.78 13.17
N ALA A 395 12.95 -34.38 13.60
CA ALA A 395 12.64 -34.54 15.02
C ALA A 395 13.71 -35.38 15.75
N LEU A 396 14.13 -36.52 15.18
CA LEU A 396 15.14 -37.40 15.77
C LEU A 396 16.51 -36.71 15.88
N TYR A 397 16.93 -35.98 14.83
CA TYR A 397 18.19 -35.24 14.79
C TYR A 397 18.24 -34.08 15.79
N VAL A 398 17.09 -33.51 16.17
CA VAL A 398 16.98 -32.47 17.20
C VAL A 398 16.97 -33.06 18.61
N THR A 399 16.49 -34.29 18.80
CA THR A 399 16.35 -34.91 20.14
C THR A 399 17.52 -35.78 20.60
N THR A 400 18.36 -36.29 19.69
CA THR A 400 19.53 -37.10 20.05
C THR A 400 20.74 -36.80 19.15
N ASP A 401 21.64 -35.96 19.63
CA ASP A 401 22.99 -35.78 19.07
C ASP A 401 24.05 -36.23 20.09
N PRO A 402 24.63 -37.44 19.96
CA PRO A 402 25.69 -37.92 20.83
C PRO A 402 27.07 -37.29 20.57
N PHE A 403 27.20 -36.41 19.56
CA PHE A 403 28.49 -35.98 18.99
C PHE A 403 28.70 -34.46 18.96
N LYS A 404 28.03 -33.71 19.84
CA LYS A 404 28.51 -32.36 20.18
C LYS A 404 29.91 -32.46 20.81
N GLU A 405 30.92 -32.03 20.05
CA GLU A 405 32.30 -31.95 20.56
C GLU A 405 32.37 -31.06 21.81
N PRO A 406 33.14 -31.44 22.84
CA PRO A 406 33.25 -30.67 24.07
C PRO A 406 33.85 -29.30 23.78
N TYR A 407 33.25 -28.25 24.34
CA TYR A 407 33.71 -26.88 24.16
C TYR A 407 35.15 -26.72 24.65
N ALA A 408 36.07 -26.45 23.71
CA ALA A 408 37.45 -26.11 24.05
C ALA A 408 37.49 -24.71 24.68
N ALA A 409 38.17 -24.59 25.82
CA ALA A 409 38.39 -23.29 26.46
C ALA A 409 39.14 -22.35 25.51
N GLN A 410 38.63 -21.13 25.35
CA GLN A 410 39.07 -20.18 24.34
C GLN A 410 39.22 -18.78 24.93
N THR A 411 40.26 -18.07 24.49
CA THR A 411 40.52 -16.68 24.88
C THR A 411 40.22 -15.75 23.71
N PHE A 412 39.26 -14.85 23.92
CA PHE A 412 38.76 -13.92 22.91
C PHE A 412 39.42 -12.56 23.12
N ASN A 413 40.27 -12.15 22.18
CA ASN A 413 40.86 -10.80 22.15
C ASN A 413 39.90 -9.86 21.42
N HIS A 414 39.48 -8.82 22.12
CA HIS A 414 38.39 -7.92 21.72
C HIS A 414 38.75 -6.46 22.05
N VAL A 415 38.00 -5.49 21.52
CA VAL A 415 38.36 -4.05 21.57
C VAL A 415 38.74 -3.55 22.97
N HIS A 416 38.06 -4.03 24.02
CA HIS A 416 38.31 -3.58 25.41
C HIS A 416 39.16 -4.55 26.24
N GLY A 417 39.80 -5.55 25.62
CA GLY A 417 40.78 -6.41 26.28
C GLY A 417 40.75 -7.88 25.82
N SER A 418 40.76 -8.79 26.78
CA SER A 418 40.79 -10.23 26.53
C SER A 418 39.93 -10.96 27.54
N THR A 419 39.22 -12.01 27.12
CA THR A 419 38.26 -12.73 27.96
C THR A 419 38.29 -14.23 27.66
N GLU A 420 38.50 -15.04 28.70
CA GLU A 420 38.59 -16.50 28.63
C GLU A 420 37.21 -17.12 28.92
N ILE A 421 36.68 -17.91 27.98
CA ILE A 421 35.47 -18.72 28.15
C ILE A 421 35.88 -20.19 28.27
N LYS A 422 35.42 -20.86 29.33
CA LYS A 422 35.90 -22.19 29.75
C LYS A 422 34.97 -23.36 29.39
N ALA A 423 33.72 -23.06 29.06
CA ALA A 423 32.68 -24.00 28.68
C ALA A 423 31.68 -23.29 27.77
N ALA A 424 30.85 -24.05 27.04
CA ALA A 424 29.82 -23.47 26.17
C ALA A 424 28.85 -22.60 27.00
N PRO A 425 28.66 -21.31 26.66
CA PRO A 425 27.69 -20.45 27.31
C PRO A 425 26.26 -21.00 27.19
N THR A 426 25.53 -20.94 28.30
CA THR A 426 24.16 -21.45 28.45
C THR A 426 23.14 -20.35 28.75
N ALA A 427 23.60 -19.20 29.25
CA ALA A 427 22.79 -18.05 29.62
C ALA A 427 23.39 -16.78 28.99
N ILE A 428 23.16 -16.58 27.69
CA ILE A 428 23.78 -15.47 26.95
C ILE A 428 22.94 -14.20 27.05
N ALA A 429 23.55 -13.09 27.46
CA ALA A 429 23.00 -11.76 27.23
C ALA A 429 23.56 -11.21 25.91
N ALA A 430 22.70 -11.01 24.91
CA ALA A 430 23.07 -10.54 23.57
C ALA A 430 22.60 -9.10 23.38
N ILE A 431 23.49 -8.12 23.61
CA ILE A 431 23.08 -6.72 23.86
C ILE A 431 23.52 -5.70 22.81
N GLY A 432 24.39 -6.06 21.87
CA GLY A 432 24.73 -5.22 20.71
C GLY A 432 23.82 -5.45 19.49
N PRO A 433 23.77 -4.51 18.53
CA PRO A 433 23.06 -4.69 17.27
C PRO A 433 23.51 -5.96 16.53
N GLY A 434 22.57 -6.79 16.08
CA GLY A 434 22.83 -8.06 15.41
C GLY A 434 23.17 -9.24 16.34
N ASP A 435 23.59 -9.02 17.59
CA ASP A 435 24.05 -10.10 18.48
C ASP A 435 22.96 -11.13 18.74
N ALA A 436 21.71 -10.68 18.94
CA ALA A 436 20.57 -11.56 19.15
C ALA A 436 20.15 -12.33 17.88
N ASP A 437 20.32 -11.75 16.68
CA ASP A 437 20.07 -12.45 15.41
C ASP A 437 21.07 -13.60 15.24
N ALA A 438 22.35 -13.34 15.51
CA ALA A 438 23.40 -14.36 15.46
C ALA A 438 23.20 -15.49 16.49
N VAL A 439 22.93 -15.15 17.76
CA VAL A 439 22.69 -16.14 18.83
C VAL A 439 21.46 -17.02 18.52
N LEU A 440 20.36 -16.43 18.06
CA LEU A 440 19.14 -17.17 17.67
C LEU A 440 19.33 -17.98 16.38
N SER A 441 20.09 -17.46 15.41
CA SER A 441 20.46 -18.19 14.16
C SER A 441 21.20 -19.49 14.46
N LEU A 442 22.09 -19.45 15.45
CA LEU A 442 22.85 -20.60 15.92
C LEU A 442 22.03 -21.55 16.81
N GLY A 443 20.72 -21.34 16.95
CA GLY A 443 19.87 -22.20 17.77
C GLY A 443 20.27 -22.20 19.25
N VAL A 444 20.58 -21.02 19.78
CA VAL A 444 20.77 -20.76 21.22
C VAL A 444 19.76 -19.71 21.65
N GLN A 445 19.18 -19.85 22.84
CA GLN A 445 18.23 -18.87 23.38
C GLN A 445 18.96 -17.89 24.30
N PRO A 446 18.92 -16.58 24.06
CA PRO A 446 19.46 -15.60 24.98
C PRO A 446 18.57 -15.46 26.24
N VAL A 447 19.17 -15.05 27.36
CA VAL A 447 18.45 -14.66 28.59
C VAL A 447 18.17 -13.15 28.63
N ALA A 448 18.89 -12.36 27.85
CA ALA A 448 18.65 -10.92 27.66
C ALA A 448 18.96 -10.50 26.22
N ILE A 449 18.15 -9.57 25.68
CA ILE A 449 18.30 -9.00 24.33
C ILE A 449 18.31 -7.48 24.43
N GLY A 450 19.40 -6.87 23.98
CA GLY A 450 19.56 -5.41 23.87
C GLY A 450 19.51 -4.91 22.43
N GLY A 451 19.50 -3.58 22.25
CA GLY A 451 19.61 -2.93 20.94
C GLY A 451 18.37 -3.04 20.03
N VAL A 452 17.26 -3.58 20.53
CA VAL A 452 15.96 -3.63 19.86
C VAL A 452 15.04 -2.51 20.38
N LYS A 453 13.87 -2.31 19.74
CA LYS A 453 12.78 -1.51 20.35
C LYS A 453 12.07 -2.35 21.43
N ALA A 454 11.07 -1.77 22.09
CA ALA A 454 10.39 -2.39 23.24
C ALA A 454 9.89 -3.82 22.96
N ASP A 455 9.47 -4.05 21.71
CA ASP A 455 9.28 -5.39 21.13
C ASP A 455 10.42 -5.68 20.13
N PRO A 456 11.01 -6.90 20.14
CA PRO A 456 11.92 -7.33 19.08
C PRO A 456 11.24 -7.36 17.72
N PRO A 457 11.95 -7.20 16.60
CA PRO A 457 11.37 -7.39 15.27
C PRO A 457 10.88 -8.83 15.04
N SER A 458 9.88 -9.00 14.18
CA SER A 458 9.10 -10.24 14.06
C SER A 458 9.91 -11.49 13.71
N TRP A 459 10.98 -11.40 12.90
CA TRP A 459 11.83 -12.56 12.61
C TRP A 459 12.67 -13.04 13.80
N LEU A 460 12.87 -12.19 14.82
CA LEU A 460 13.46 -12.59 16.10
C LEU A 460 12.37 -13.13 17.04
N GLN A 461 11.18 -12.52 17.07
CA GLN A 461 10.03 -13.06 17.82
C GLN A 461 9.71 -14.51 17.41
N ASP A 462 9.67 -14.80 16.10
CA ASP A 462 9.50 -16.13 15.50
C ASP A 462 10.54 -17.19 15.97
N LYS A 463 11.62 -16.76 16.63
CA LYS A 463 12.74 -17.61 17.09
C LYS A 463 12.95 -17.60 18.61
N ILE A 464 12.32 -16.68 19.33
CA ILE A 464 12.38 -16.62 20.80
C ILE A 464 11.34 -17.60 21.36
N THR A 465 11.81 -18.66 22.00
CA THR A 465 10.98 -19.65 22.71
C THR A 465 11.04 -19.49 24.23
N GLY A 466 12.06 -18.79 24.73
CA GLY A 466 12.20 -18.39 26.13
C GLY A 466 11.45 -17.10 26.48
N LYS A 467 11.81 -16.51 27.64
CA LYS A 467 11.38 -15.17 28.06
C LYS A 467 12.60 -14.29 28.38
N PRO A 468 13.39 -13.90 27.35
CA PRO A 468 14.53 -13.01 27.55
C PRO A 468 14.09 -11.64 28.09
N ALA A 469 14.95 -11.01 28.88
CA ALA A 469 14.78 -9.61 29.25
C ALA A 469 15.09 -8.71 28.04
N ILE A 470 14.07 -8.02 27.52
CA ILE A 470 14.20 -7.10 26.37
C ILE A 470 14.54 -5.68 26.87
N MET A 471 15.49 -5.00 26.22
CA MET A 471 15.88 -3.63 26.58
C MET A 471 16.30 -2.75 25.39
N ASN A 472 15.82 -1.50 25.39
CA ASN A 472 16.09 -0.53 24.33
C ASN A 472 17.49 0.11 24.43
N PHE A 473 18.12 0.00 25.60
CA PHE A 473 19.45 0.50 25.92
C PHE A 473 20.09 -0.45 26.95
N VAL A 474 21.40 -0.35 27.15
CA VAL A 474 22.14 -1.21 28.08
C VAL A 474 21.78 -0.87 29.54
N ASP A 475 20.82 -1.60 30.12
CA ASP A 475 20.54 -1.56 31.56
C ASP A 475 21.25 -2.70 32.29
N THR A 476 22.28 -2.34 33.03
CA THR A 476 23.08 -3.26 33.85
C THR A 476 22.28 -3.95 34.96
N ASN A 477 21.18 -3.36 35.43
CA ASN A 477 20.33 -4.01 36.45
C ASN A 477 19.50 -5.13 35.84
N THR A 478 18.83 -4.86 34.71
CA THR A 478 18.08 -5.87 33.95
C THR A 478 18.98 -6.99 33.43
N ILE A 479 20.18 -6.68 32.91
CA ILE A 479 21.17 -7.69 32.51
C ILE A 479 21.59 -8.56 33.71
N LYS A 480 21.86 -7.95 34.86
CA LYS A 480 22.22 -8.70 36.09
C LYS A 480 21.07 -9.58 36.60
N GLY A 481 19.83 -9.12 36.49
CA GLY A 481 18.62 -9.89 36.84
C GLY A 481 18.32 -11.06 35.89
N ALA A 482 18.85 -11.03 34.67
CA ALA A 482 18.78 -12.15 33.71
C ALA A 482 19.81 -13.27 33.99
N HIS A 483 20.72 -13.07 34.95
CA HIS A 483 21.76 -14.02 35.37
C HIS A 483 22.57 -14.65 34.22
N PRO A 484 23.19 -13.86 33.31
CA PRO A 484 23.98 -14.41 32.22
C PRO A 484 25.29 -15.04 32.69
N ASP A 485 25.75 -16.07 31.98
CA ASP A 485 27.10 -16.64 32.11
C ASP A 485 28.10 -16.00 31.14
N VAL A 486 27.63 -15.44 30.01
CA VAL A 486 28.39 -14.58 29.10
C VAL A 486 27.54 -13.42 28.60
N ILE A 487 28.14 -12.23 28.53
CA ILE A 487 27.59 -11.06 27.83
C ILE A 487 28.30 -10.91 26.48
N ILE A 488 27.53 -10.93 25.40
CA ILE A 488 27.98 -10.60 24.04
C ILE A 488 27.50 -9.19 23.74
N ALA A 489 28.45 -8.29 23.49
CA ALA A 489 28.22 -6.86 23.31
C ALA A 489 29.07 -6.33 22.15
N THR A 490 28.74 -6.72 20.91
CA THR A 490 29.51 -6.32 19.72
C THR A 490 29.03 -5.00 19.08
N GLY A 491 28.16 -4.26 19.78
CA GLY A 491 27.91 -2.85 19.52
C GLY A 491 29.10 -1.97 19.93
N ASP A 492 29.06 -0.70 19.54
CA ASP A 492 30.00 0.31 20.02
C ASP A 492 29.64 0.69 21.47
N ILE A 493 30.53 0.40 22.42
CA ILE A 493 30.38 0.74 23.84
C ILE A 493 31.61 1.50 24.34
N ASP A 494 31.47 2.29 25.41
CA ASP A 494 32.59 2.95 26.07
C ASP A 494 33.18 2.07 27.18
N ASP A 495 34.41 2.38 27.60
CA ASP A 495 35.08 1.65 28.69
C ASP A 495 34.26 1.67 29.99
N ALA A 496 33.56 2.78 30.27
CA ALA A 496 32.71 2.90 31.45
C ALA A 496 31.49 1.96 31.41
N THR A 497 30.97 1.62 30.24
CA THR A 497 29.92 0.60 30.08
C THR A 497 30.50 -0.81 30.09
N TYR A 498 31.63 -1.03 29.39
CA TYR A 498 32.33 -2.33 29.41
C TYR A 498 32.69 -2.76 30.84
N GLN A 499 33.28 -1.87 31.66
CA GLN A 499 33.63 -2.16 33.05
C GLN A 499 32.41 -2.43 33.96
N ARG A 500 31.22 -1.92 33.62
CA ARG A 500 29.97 -2.24 34.33
C ARG A 500 29.37 -3.59 33.90
N LEU A 501 29.64 -4.03 32.68
CA LEU A 501 29.20 -5.33 32.16
C LEU A 501 30.10 -6.47 32.65
N THR A 502 31.43 -6.30 32.65
CA THR A 502 32.37 -7.28 33.21
C THR A 502 32.18 -7.53 34.70
N ALA A 503 31.65 -6.55 35.44
CA ALA A 503 31.24 -6.70 36.83
C ALA A 503 29.95 -7.53 37.04
N ILE A 504 29.28 -7.95 35.96
CA ILE A 504 28.13 -8.88 35.97
C ILE A 504 28.57 -10.27 35.52
N ALA A 505 29.20 -10.36 34.33
CA ALA A 505 29.63 -11.61 33.72
C ALA A 505 30.77 -11.38 32.70
N PRO A 506 31.54 -12.42 32.32
CA PRO A 506 32.49 -12.37 31.20
C PRO A 506 31.88 -11.69 29.97
N THR A 507 32.46 -10.57 29.54
CA THR A 507 31.90 -9.70 28.49
C THR A 507 32.83 -9.69 27.28
N ILE A 508 32.31 -10.03 26.10
CA ILE A 508 33.07 -10.07 24.85
C ILE A 508 32.49 -9.06 23.87
N THR A 509 33.33 -8.17 23.34
CA THR A 509 32.97 -7.16 22.35
C THR A 509 33.41 -7.58 20.93
N ARG A 510 33.47 -6.64 19.97
CA ARG A 510 34.08 -6.89 18.64
C ARG A 510 35.54 -7.36 18.79
N PRO A 511 36.07 -8.19 17.87
CA PRO A 511 37.49 -8.56 17.83
C PRO A 511 38.43 -7.35 17.91
N SER A 512 39.60 -7.52 18.52
CA SER A 512 40.65 -6.51 18.50
C SER A 512 41.39 -6.44 17.15
N ASP A 513 41.24 -7.49 16.32
CA ASP A 513 41.75 -7.51 14.95
C ASP A 513 40.74 -6.85 14.00
N THR A 514 41.16 -5.75 13.37
CA THR A 514 40.38 -5.01 12.38
C THR A 514 40.81 -5.32 10.93
N SER A 515 41.55 -6.42 10.71
CA SER A 515 41.98 -6.86 9.36
C SER A 515 40.81 -7.22 8.43
N SER A 516 39.69 -7.67 9.02
CA SER A 516 38.48 -8.10 8.33
C SER A 516 37.37 -7.06 8.46
N VAL A 517 36.56 -6.89 7.41
CA VAL A 517 35.39 -6.00 7.43
C VAL A 517 34.36 -6.54 8.40
N TRP A 518 33.97 -5.73 9.41
CA TRP A 518 32.94 -6.10 10.36
C TRP A 518 31.54 -6.03 9.71
N ASN A 519 30.86 -7.17 9.68
CA ASN A 519 29.56 -7.41 9.03
C ASN A 519 28.87 -8.62 9.67
N TRP A 520 27.61 -8.92 9.30
CA TRP A 520 26.89 -10.05 9.90
C TRP A 520 27.61 -11.40 9.73
N GLN A 521 28.37 -11.63 8.65
CA GLN A 521 29.12 -12.89 8.47
C GLN A 521 30.24 -13.02 9.50
N THR A 522 31.07 -11.97 9.67
CA THR A 522 32.17 -11.97 10.64
C THR A 522 31.65 -11.94 12.08
N GLN A 523 30.55 -11.24 12.35
CA GLN A 523 29.83 -11.27 13.63
C GLN A 523 29.27 -12.65 13.94
N LEU A 524 28.58 -13.31 13.00
CA LEU A 524 28.04 -14.65 13.16
C LEU A 524 29.14 -15.70 13.37
N GLN A 525 30.29 -15.56 12.68
CA GLN A 525 31.44 -16.43 12.93
C GLN A 525 32.08 -16.17 14.30
N TRP A 526 32.21 -14.91 14.73
CA TRP A 526 32.75 -14.54 16.04
C TRP A 526 31.88 -15.09 17.17
N ILE A 527 30.57 -14.84 17.10
CA ILE A 527 29.58 -15.37 18.05
C ILE A 527 29.51 -16.91 17.96
N GLY A 528 29.65 -17.48 16.76
CA GLY A 528 29.81 -18.92 16.54
C GLY A 528 30.94 -19.52 17.37
N LYS A 529 32.12 -18.88 17.41
CA LYS A 529 33.24 -19.32 18.27
C LYS A 529 32.93 -19.17 19.76
N ILE A 530 32.35 -18.02 20.16
CA ILE A 530 31.94 -17.77 21.56
C ILE A 530 31.00 -18.87 22.05
N VAL A 531 30.00 -19.29 21.26
CA VAL A 531 28.98 -20.27 21.65
C VAL A 531 29.30 -21.73 21.28
N GLY A 532 30.46 -22.01 20.70
CA GLY A 532 30.91 -23.37 20.35
C GLY A 532 30.25 -23.95 19.09
N ARG A 533 29.79 -23.09 18.18
CA ARG A 533 29.04 -23.40 16.95
C ARG A 533 29.68 -22.77 15.70
N ASP A 534 31.00 -22.68 15.65
CA ASP A 534 31.79 -22.15 14.52
C ASP A 534 31.49 -22.91 13.20
N LYS A 535 31.26 -24.23 13.28
CA LYS A 535 30.82 -25.06 12.14
C LYS A 535 29.42 -24.66 11.64
N ASP A 536 28.47 -24.43 12.56
CA ASP A 536 27.10 -24.02 12.23
C ASP A 536 27.10 -22.62 11.58
N ALA A 537 27.86 -21.67 12.14
CA ALA A 537 28.04 -20.33 11.57
C ALA A 537 28.54 -20.41 10.11
N THR A 538 29.59 -21.20 9.87
CA THR A 538 30.16 -21.43 8.54
C THR A 538 29.13 -22.01 7.56
N ALA A 539 28.30 -22.95 8.02
CA ALA A 539 27.25 -23.57 7.22
C ALA A 539 26.13 -22.57 6.86
N LEU A 540 25.68 -21.75 7.82
CA LEU A 540 24.64 -20.73 7.61
C LEU A 540 25.09 -19.63 6.64
N ILE A 541 26.36 -19.19 6.74
CA ILE A 541 26.97 -18.23 5.81
C ILE A 541 27.03 -18.82 4.39
N THR A 542 27.44 -20.09 4.28
CA THR A 542 27.49 -20.81 2.99
C THR A 542 26.09 -20.98 2.37
N GLN A 543 25.09 -21.29 3.20
CA GLN A 543 23.69 -21.42 2.77
C GLN A 543 23.16 -20.09 2.19
N VAL A 544 23.43 -18.96 2.84
CA VAL A 544 23.00 -17.64 2.33
C VAL A 544 23.66 -17.32 0.98
N GLY A 545 24.94 -17.62 0.80
CA GLY A 545 25.62 -17.42 -0.50
C GLY A 545 24.99 -18.22 -1.64
N ALA A 546 24.59 -19.48 -1.38
CA ALA A 546 23.84 -20.29 -2.33
C ALA A 546 22.43 -19.73 -2.57
N GLN A 547 21.70 -19.40 -1.52
CA GLN A 547 20.34 -18.87 -1.57
C GLN A 547 20.23 -17.54 -2.33
N GLN A 548 21.16 -16.59 -2.11
CA GLN A 548 21.24 -15.36 -2.88
C GLN A 548 21.59 -15.61 -4.35
N THR A 549 22.45 -16.59 -4.65
CA THR A 549 22.76 -17.01 -6.02
C THR A 549 21.52 -17.56 -6.73
N ASP A 550 20.73 -18.41 -6.07
CA ASP A 550 19.48 -18.94 -6.61
C ASP A 550 18.41 -17.85 -6.80
N LEU A 551 18.26 -16.93 -5.84
CA LEU A 551 17.33 -15.80 -5.95
C LEU A 551 17.73 -14.84 -7.09
N LYS A 552 19.02 -14.58 -7.27
CA LYS A 552 19.58 -13.81 -8.39
C LYS A 552 19.29 -14.49 -9.74
N ASN A 553 19.46 -15.81 -9.83
CA ASN A 553 19.17 -16.59 -11.03
C ASN A 553 17.66 -16.60 -11.36
N GLN A 554 16.79 -16.76 -10.35
CA GLN A 554 15.33 -16.70 -10.50
C GLN A 554 14.85 -15.30 -10.94
N ASN A 555 15.50 -14.25 -10.45
CA ASN A 555 15.14 -12.85 -10.73
C ASN A 555 16.11 -12.19 -11.71
N ALA A 556 16.49 -12.89 -12.79
CA ALA A 556 17.48 -12.45 -13.77
C ALA A 556 17.26 -11.03 -14.36
N LYS A 557 16.03 -10.50 -14.34
CA LYS A 557 15.72 -9.11 -14.70
C LYS A 557 16.37 -8.04 -13.80
N LEU A 558 16.68 -8.38 -12.55
CA LEU A 558 17.36 -7.48 -11.60
C LEU A 558 18.85 -7.36 -11.92
N VAL A 559 19.45 -8.40 -12.53
CA VAL A 559 20.89 -8.50 -12.71
C VAL A 559 21.41 -7.36 -13.58
N GLY A 560 22.30 -6.55 -13.02
CA GLY A 560 22.91 -5.40 -13.68
C GLY A 560 22.14 -4.08 -13.54
N LYS A 561 20.90 -4.08 -13.06
CA LYS A 561 20.14 -2.83 -12.81
C LYS A 561 20.80 -2.01 -11.71
N THR A 562 20.82 -0.69 -11.88
CA THR A 562 21.34 0.22 -10.85
C THR A 562 20.33 0.48 -9.75
N VAL A 563 20.79 0.57 -8.50
CA VAL A 563 19.97 0.81 -7.30
C VAL A 563 20.59 1.88 -6.41
N SER A 564 19.74 2.61 -5.69
CA SER A 564 20.13 3.48 -4.57
C SER A 564 19.12 3.30 -3.43
N VAL A 565 19.60 3.16 -2.20
CA VAL A 565 18.77 3.26 -0.99
C VAL A 565 18.83 4.69 -0.45
N VAL A 566 17.66 5.27 -0.22
CA VAL A 566 17.45 6.61 0.35
C VAL A 566 16.68 6.44 1.65
N ASN A 567 17.22 6.93 2.77
CA ASN A 567 16.55 6.88 4.06
C ASN A 567 15.85 8.23 4.28
N TYR A 568 14.56 8.19 4.62
CA TYR A 568 13.68 9.36 4.72
C TYR A 568 13.01 9.40 6.10
N SER A 569 13.25 10.48 6.84
CA SER A 569 12.81 10.68 8.22
C SER A 569 12.32 12.12 8.43
N ASP A 570 11.63 12.40 9.54
CA ASP A 570 11.25 13.77 9.92
C ASP A 570 12.47 14.68 10.12
N ASP A 571 13.61 14.12 10.56
CA ASP A 571 14.87 14.84 10.78
C ASP A 571 15.67 15.09 9.49
N GLY A 572 15.26 14.49 8.36
CA GLY A 572 15.85 14.72 7.05
C GLY A 572 16.05 13.45 6.20
N VAL A 573 16.94 13.58 5.20
CA VAL A 573 17.16 12.58 4.15
C VAL A 573 18.62 12.18 4.08
N THR A 574 18.91 10.88 3.97
CA THR A 574 20.27 10.35 3.77
C THR A 574 20.30 9.34 2.62
N GLN A 575 21.47 9.09 2.03
CA GLN A 575 21.71 7.97 1.12
C GLN A 575 22.57 6.92 1.78
N THR A 576 22.23 5.65 1.60
CA THR A 576 23.04 4.52 2.08
C THR A 576 24.27 4.33 1.20
N LEU A 577 25.39 4.02 1.86
CA LEU A 577 26.73 3.97 1.28
C LEU A 577 27.25 2.52 1.16
N THR A 578 28.30 2.35 0.37
CA THR A 578 29.08 1.09 0.30
C THR A 578 30.42 1.24 1.04
N PRO A 579 30.82 0.25 1.87
CA PRO A 579 30.05 -0.92 2.31
C PRO A 579 28.99 -0.59 3.38
N SER A 580 27.90 -1.37 3.35
CA SER A 580 26.85 -1.49 4.38
C SER A 580 26.02 -2.74 4.10
N PHE A 581 25.35 -3.28 5.11
CA PHE A 581 24.54 -4.49 4.99
C PHE A 581 23.48 -4.40 3.88
N ALA A 582 22.71 -3.31 3.86
CA ALA A 582 21.67 -3.11 2.84
C ALA A 582 22.24 -3.06 1.41
N ALA A 583 23.43 -2.46 1.23
CA ALA A 583 24.05 -2.40 -0.09
C ALA A 583 24.62 -3.75 -0.52
N ASP A 584 25.30 -4.45 0.39
CA ASP A 584 25.92 -5.76 0.15
C ASP A 584 24.84 -6.84 -0.10
N TYR A 585 23.70 -6.79 0.60
CA TYR A 585 22.54 -7.65 0.36
C TYR A 585 21.97 -7.47 -1.06
N LEU A 586 21.74 -6.23 -1.49
CA LEU A 586 21.22 -5.91 -2.83
C LEU A 586 22.23 -6.28 -3.93
N ALA A 587 23.53 -6.13 -3.67
CA ALA A 587 24.59 -6.58 -4.57
C ALA A 587 24.63 -8.12 -4.70
N GLY A 588 24.36 -8.85 -3.62
CA GLY A 588 24.18 -10.31 -3.63
C GLY A 588 23.06 -10.76 -4.58
N LEU A 589 21.94 -10.02 -4.62
CA LEU A 589 20.84 -10.22 -5.57
C LEU A 589 21.18 -9.79 -7.02
N GLY A 590 22.37 -9.22 -7.27
CA GLY A 590 22.85 -8.84 -8.59
C GLY A 590 22.59 -7.39 -9.02
N LEU A 591 22.17 -6.52 -8.09
CA LEU A 591 21.99 -5.08 -8.35
C LEU A 591 23.31 -4.32 -8.23
N ASN A 592 23.43 -3.21 -8.97
CA ASN A 592 24.62 -2.36 -8.99
C ASN A 592 24.39 -1.06 -8.19
N TYR A 593 25.23 -0.79 -7.19
CA TYR A 593 25.28 0.54 -6.57
C TYR A 593 26.08 1.54 -7.43
N ASP A 594 25.75 2.84 -7.35
CA ASP A 594 26.60 3.89 -7.93
C ASP A 594 27.89 4.03 -7.10
N ASN A 595 29.05 4.00 -7.76
CA ASN A 595 30.36 4.17 -7.12
C ASN A 595 30.50 5.50 -6.36
N LYS A 596 29.70 6.53 -6.67
CA LYS A 596 29.63 7.79 -5.90
C LYS A 596 29.12 7.61 -4.45
N LEU A 597 28.48 6.47 -4.16
CA LEU A 597 28.00 6.09 -2.84
C LEU A 597 29.04 5.29 -2.03
N GLN A 598 30.28 5.14 -2.52
CA GLN A 598 31.38 4.64 -1.69
C GLN A 598 31.66 5.61 -0.54
N ARG A 599 31.84 5.08 0.68
CA ARG A 599 32.23 5.85 1.86
C ARG A 599 33.53 6.64 1.62
N GLN A 600 33.55 7.89 2.10
CA GLN A 600 34.71 8.76 2.15
C GLN A 600 35.24 8.85 3.60
N PRO A 601 36.47 9.33 3.84
CA PRO A 601 37.07 9.37 5.19
C PRO A 601 36.32 10.21 6.23
N ASP A 602 35.41 11.09 5.80
CA ASP A 602 34.55 11.95 6.62
C ASP A 602 33.13 11.39 6.88
N ASP A 603 32.73 10.30 6.20
CA ASP A 603 31.43 9.65 6.44
C ASP A 603 31.43 8.88 7.77
N LYS A 604 30.71 9.39 8.77
CA LYS A 604 30.65 8.83 10.14
C LYS A 604 29.87 7.51 10.27
N GLY A 605 29.34 6.94 9.19
CA GLY A 605 28.44 5.79 9.26
C GLY A 605 28.04 5.26 7.88
N PRO A 606 27.08 4.33 7.80
CA PRO A 606 26.62 3.72 6.54
C PRO A 606 25.73 4.64 5.69
N THR A 607 25.50 5.89 6.10
CA THR A 607 24.69 6.83 5.33
C THR A 607 25.30 8.23 5.29
N ARG A 608 25.07 8.96 4.19
CA ARG A 608 25.51 10.34 3.98
C ARG A 608 24.30 11.28 3.92
N VAL A 609 24.34 12.38 4.66
CA VAL A 609 23.23 13.35 4.74
C VAL A 609 23.08 14.12 3.42
N MET A 610 21.86 14.14 2.88
CA MET A 610 21.52 14.94 1.70
C MET A 610 20.97 16.32 2.13
N ALA A 611 21.89 17.22 2.51
CA ALA A 611 21.56 18.57 2.98
C ALA A 611 20.83 19.45 1.93
N ASP A 612 20.91 19.09 0.65
CA ASP A 612 20.21 19.71 -0.46
C ASP A 612 19.31 18.67 -1.15
N GLN A 613 18.01 18.71 -0.82
CA GLN A 613 17.03 17.75 -1.33
C GLN A 613 16.76 17.89 -2.85
N THR A 614 17.20 18.97 -3.51
CA THR A 614 17.10 19.05 -4.98
C THR A 614 17.97 17.99 -5.67
N LYS A 615 19.01 17.50 -4.98
CA LYS A 615 19.89 16.40 -5.45
C LYS A 615 19.17 15.06 -5.54
N LEU A 616 17.97 14.90 -4.98
CA LEU A 616 17.13 13.72 -5.22
C LEU A 616 16.80 13.56 -6.73
N TYR A 617 16.66 14.67 -7.48
CA TYR A 617 16.46 14.64 -8.93
C TYR A 617 17.71 14.18 -9.72
N LEU A 618 18.87 14.04 -9.06
CA LEU A 618 20.11 13.52 -9.66
C LEU A 618 20.27 12.01 -9.47
N ILE A 619 19.35 11.34 -8.75
CA ILE A 619 19.37 9.88 -8.55
C ILE A 619 18.84 9.17 -9.81
N GLN A 620 19.74 8.96 -10.77
CA GLN A 620 19.45 8.28 -12.04
C GLN A 620 19.74 6.78 -11.95
N THR A 621 19.00 6.07 -11.08
CA THR A 621 19.08 4.61 -10.92
C THR A 621 17.82 3.91 -11.43
N ASN A 622 17.94 2.65 -11.88
CA ASN A 622 16.82 1.85 -12.37
C ASN A 622 15.82 1.48 -11.26
N LEU A 623 16.30 1.35 -10.03
CA LEU A 623 15.50 1.18 -8.81
C LEU A 623 15.90 2.23 -7.77
N VAL A 624 14.95 2.69 -6.98
CA VAL A 624 15.20 3.52 -5.79
C VAL A 624 14.43 2.93 -4.64
N ILE A 625 15.11 2.53 -3.58
CA ILE A 625 14.49 1.97 -2.37
C ILE A 625 14.43 3.09 -1.34
N VAL A 626 13.23 3.52 -0.95
CA VAL A 626 13.05 4.57 0.05
C VAL A 626 12.68 3.92 1.39
N VAL A 627 13.66 3.87 2.29
CA VAL A 627 13.51 3.39 3.66
C VAL A 627 12.92 4.53 4.49
N ARG A 628 11.68 4.39 4.98
CA ARG A 628 10.98 5.46 5.71
C ARG A 628 10.97 5.20 7.22
N THR A 629 11.22 6.26 7.98
CA THR A 629 11.04 6.32 9.44
C THR A 629 10.35 7.60 9.90
N ASP A 630 9.84 8.42 8.98
CA ASP A 630 9.04 9.60 9.27
C ASP A 630 7.62 9.25 9.75
N LYS A 631 6.91 10.22 10.32
CA LYS A 631 5.55 10.10 10.86
C LYS A 631 4.46 9.63 9.88
N ALA A 632 4.74 9.55 8.58
CA ALA A 632 3.84 8.97 7.56
C ALA A 632 4.36 7.64 6.96
N ALA A 633 5.32 6.99 7.63
CA ALA A 633 5.72 5.60 7.39
C ALA A 633 4.71 4.60 8.00
N GLY A 634 4.44 3.49 7.32
CA GLY A 634 3.74 2.33 7.91
C GLY A 634 2.67 1.66 7.03
N GLY A 635 2.72 1.79 5.69
CA GLY A 635 1.70 1.25 4.79
C GLY A 635 2.10 1.11 3.31
N GLY A 636 3.40 0.98 3.01
CA GLY A 636 3.94 0.98 1.64
C GLY A 636 3.81 2.33 0.91
N GLY A 637 3.51 3.40 1.66
CA GLY A 637 2.95 4.62 1.11
C GLY A 637 3.98 5.57 0.51
N GLN A 638 3.68 6.17 -0.65
CA GLN A 638 4.47 7.27 -1.21
C GLN A 638 4.08 8.66 -0.64
N ALA A 639 3.04 8.73 0.20
CA ALA A 639 2.50 9.99 0.72
C ALA A 639 3.53 10.74 1.58
N GLY A 640 3.83 11.99 1.21
CA GLY A 640 4.84 12.82 1.87
C GLY A 640 6.26 12.71 1.32
N LEU A 641 6.56 11.74 0.45
CA LEU A 641 7.87 11.66 -0.19
C LEU A 641 8.06 12.78 -1.23
N PRO A 642 9.28 13.35 -1.35
CA PRO A 642 9.60 14.32 -2.39
C PRO A 642 9.34 13.78 -3.80
N GLY A 643 8.77 14.61 -4.67
CA GLY A 643 8.39 14.25 -6.04
C GLY A 643 9.53 13.71 -6.92
N ALA A 644 10.78 14.01 -6.56
CA ALA A 644 11.97 13.44 -7.19
C ALA A 644 12.06 11.91 -7.02
N LEU A 645 11.64 11.38 -5.87
CA LEU A 645 11.65 9.95 -5.57
C LEU A 645 10.43 9.27 -6.22
N THR A 646 9.24 9.87 -6.08
CA THR A 646 7.99 9.31 -6.62
C THR A 646 7.88 9.38 -8.15
N ALA A 647 8.75 10.14 -8.81
CA ALA A 647 8.89 10.16 -10.27
C ALA A 647 9.72 8.98 -10.82
N ASN A 648 10.46 8.23 -9.99
CA ASN A 648 11.21 7.07 -10.45
C ASN A 648 10.26 5.85 -10.59
N PRO A 649 10.11 5.25 -11.78
CA PRO A 649 9.21 4.11 -11.98
C PRO A 649 9.67 2.82 -11.28
N GLY A 650 10.93 2.76 -10.84
CA GLY A 650 11.49 1.71 -10.00
C GLY A 650 11.50 2.06 -8.50
N LEU A 651 10.67 3.00 -8.06
CA LEU A 651 10.52 3.31 -6.63
C LEU A 651 9.90 2.11 -5.87
N ILE A 652 10.57 1.71 -4.80
CA ILE A 652 10.11 0.73 -3.81
C ILE A 652 10.13 1.42 -2.45
N VAL A 653 8.98 1.52 -1.78
CA VAL A 653 8.91 2.06 -0.42
C VAL A 653 9.10 0.91 0.58
N VAL A 654 9.96 1.13 1.57
CA VAL A 654 10.19 0.23 2.70
C VAL A 654 9.91 1.02 3.98
N ASP A 655 8.71 0.90 4.50
CA ASP A 655 8.21 1.66 5.66
C ASP A 655 7.58 0.77 6.76
N ASP A 656 7.43 -0.53 6.49
CA ASP A 656 7.19 -1.56 7.49
C ASP A 656 8.35 -1.57 8.51
N PRO A 657 8.10 -1.33 9.81
CA PRO A 657 9.14 -1.24 10.83
C PRO A 657 10.04 -2.48 10.92
N ALA A 658 9.51 -3.66 10.55
CA ALA A 658 10.29 -4.88 10.46
C ALA A 658 11.28 -4.81 9.27
N THR A 659 10.80 -4.67 8.03
CA THR A 659 11.67 -4.57 6.84
C THR A 659 12.68 -3.43 6.93
N VAL A 660 12.31 -2.29 7.55
CA VAL A 660 13.23 -1.18 7.86
C VAL A 660 14.36 -1.64 8.79
N ALA A 661 14.04 -2.28 9.91
CA ALA A 661 15.04 -2.77 10.85
C ALA A 661 15.87 -3.95 10.30
N ALA A 662 15.33 -4.72 9.35
CA ALA A 662 16.04 -5.83 8.70
C ALA A 662 17.14 -5.33 7.73
N LEU A 663 17.01 -4.11 7.19
CA LEU A 663 18.02 -3.46 6.34
C LEU A 663 19.09 -2.69 7.14
N ALA A 664 18.94 -2.53 8.45
CA ALA A 664 19.89 -1.78 9.27
C ALA A 664 21.19 -2.58 9.52
N ASP A 665 22.34 -1.88 9.58
CA ASP A 665 23.62 -2.49 9.97
C ASP A 665 23.53 -3.05 11.41
N PRO A 666 24.18 -4.20 11.71
CA PRO A 666 25.00 -5.02 10.81
C PRO A 666 24.21 -6.03 9.96
N GLY A 667 22.88 -6.08 10.10
CA GLY A 667 22.00 -7.12 9.57
C GLY A 667 22.06 -8.42 10.38
N GLY A 668 21.85 -9.55 9.70
CA GLY A 668 21.80 -10.87 10.34
C GLY A 668 21.34 -11.99 9.39
N TYR A 669 21.51 -13.25 9.79
CA TYR A 669 21.04 -14.38 9.00
C TYR A 669 19.50 -14.45 9.00
N LEU A 670 18.84 -14.25 10.15
CA LEU A 670 17.38 -14.25 10.22
C LEU A 670 16.80 -13.00 9.53
N ALA A 671 17.47 -11.85 9.61
CA ALA A 671 17.14 -10.66 8.82
C ALA A 671 17.19 -10.93 7.30
N ILE A 672 18.21 -11.63 6.78
CA ILE A 672 18.25 -12.06 5.36
C ILE A 672 17.09 -12.99 5.04
N GLN A 673 16.85 -14.02 5.87
CA GLN A 673 15.72 -14.94 5.69
C GLN A 673 14.35 -14.24 5.81
N TYR A 674 14.28 -13.03 6.35
CA TYR A 674 13.10 -12.17 6.33
C TYR A 674 13.01 -11.34 5.05
N LEU A 675 14.09 -10.65 4.66
CA LEU A 675 14.18 -9.84 3.44
C LEU A 675 13.92 -10.67 2.17
N ASP A 676 14.45 -11.88 2.08
CA ASP A 676 14.23 -12.78 0.94
C ASP A 676 12.74 -13.12 0.73
N ARG A 677 11.95 -13.15 1.82
CA ARG A 677 10.50 -13.40 1.79
C ARG A 677 9.65 -12.14 1.60
N ARG A 678 10.22 -10.94 1.77
CA ARG A 678 9.47 -9.66 1.84
C ARG A 678 9.88 -8.65 0.78
N LEU A 679 11.18 -8.41 0.62
CA LEU A 679 11.75 -7.40 -0.27
C LEU A 679 12.00 -7.94 -1.68
N VAL A 680 12.45 -9.19 -1.84
CA VAL A 680 12.70 -9.78 -3.18
C VAL A 680 11.45 -9.82 -4.07
N PRO A 681 10.24 -10.19 -3.58
CA PRO A 681 9.03 -10.10 -4.41
C PRO A 681 8.71 -8.67 -4.87
N ALA A 682 8.95 -7.66 -4.02
CA ALA A 682 8.76 -6.26 -4.38
C ALA A 682 9.77 -5.81 -5.46
N LEU A 683 11.07 -6.10 -5.25
CA LEU A 683 12.14 -5.87 -6.22
C LEU A 683 11.78 -6.48 -7.59
N ALA A 684 11.36 -7.74 -7.61
CA ALA A 684 10.97 -8.45 -8.83
C ALA A 684 9.75 -7.82 -9.53
N SER A 685 8.75 -7.36 -8.77
CA SER A 685 7.54 -6.73 -9.31
C SER A 685 7.81 -5.37 -9.98
N SER A 686 8.80 -4.62 -9.50
CA SER A 686 9.24 -3.34 -10.07
C SER A 686 10.27 -3.50 -11.21
N SER A 687 10.36 -4.69 -11.86
CA SER A 687 11.50 -5.03 -12.74
C SER A 687 11.20 -5.57 -14.15
#